data_AF-A0A073CCZ7-F1
#
_entry.id   AF-A0A073CCZ7-F1
#
_cell.length_a   1.000
_cell.length_b   1.000
_cell.length_c   1.000
_cell.angle_alpha   90.00
_cell.angle_beta   90.00
_cell.angle_gamma   90.00
#
_symmetry.space_group_name_H-M   'P 1'
#
loop_
_entity.id
_entity.type
_entity.pdbx_description
1 polymer ?
#
loop_
_entity_poly.entity_id
_entity_poly.type
_entity_poly.pdbx_seq_one_letter_code
_entity_poly.pdbx_strand_id
1 'polypeptide(L)'
;MSLDTFDSGNLFFSPTQIIPNPQTLSFGLGVNLPMGRSFTNITPTETNFIPTNNSDLIIGTAFQDNIFALGGNDTIYGLEGNDILGGNQQADLIFGNLGNDSIYAGQDDDTLAGGQDDDLIFGDVGNDFILGDRGADTLFGNQNNDIIYGGKEDDLVAGGEGDDQLFGDFGDDILYGDFGADTVTGGDGNDLFYIGKTMGGFAINDADIITDFTLNQDTIGLLGDLTFSALNITQGTGEYANDTIIQDKNSSEYLAILKNVNSNSLNSDNFVFDGFEPTPDPTPIPTPDPTPIPTSVPTPIPTPDPTPVPTPVPLSVLGFSSANFSVNENGTLINTITINRTGESSGLVTAQITPTDGTATAILDYTNTPVTVTFADGDITPKTVIIPVIDDTIFEPTETVNLALTITAGTATVGTQNTAILQIVDNDPSDNLLLNSATYLGTTGNDSGASVEISPVDNNIIIAGNFNGVGAIQRLQNGNTASLSNTPLGGIVNDLDVDRDSGEIVAVGDFGIKVYNPTANTVLWSQPGTFNRVAIANDGTVATLNNSTDTIILWNGTGTQLTSTTLTGTNVNPADITIDPTTKQVFVTGYNQVTSLLQTPFLRGFDSALNSLWKTWDFSATEVTGQNLRADTRGERITIGKDGGLYLLGKTDGGNNVFQRNGQNITQTLATLVNVDSFNNFSGAGAGSFTFHAKINPNTGIVDQGQFIVTRTSTGANSFTPNSITADEFGNIYIGGSSAFQLQNRPGKTINSQPVGAYTLGEMAVLGLSADYTIRKFWTPLTQTGDVDGAKGSVNGFAVAKGQAVILGTVTQPSVTITTNAINPNPLGGNDAYLATWSV
;
A
#
# COMPACT_ATOMS: atom_id res chain seq x y z
N MET A 1 22.38 -16.94 -25.33
CA MET A 1 21.54 -15.73 -25.35
C MET A 1 20.72 -15.87 -24.11
N SER A 2 21.00 -15.03 -23.10
CA SER A 2 20.33 -15.07 -21.80
C SER A 2 18.88 -14.66 -21.99
N LEU A 3 17.96 -15.33 -21.33
CA LEU A 3 16.52 -15.03 -21.34
C LEU A 3 16.17 -13.74 -20.57
N ASP A 4 17.17 -12.93 -20.16
CA ASP A 4 17.04 -11.63 -19.47
C ASP A 4 16.32 -10.51 -20.25
N THR A 5 15.57 -10.80 -21.33
CA THR A 5 14.97 -9.74 -22.17
C THR A 5 13.48 -9.90 -22.46
N PHE A 6 12.79 -10.89 -21.88
CA PHE A 6 11.33 -10.88 -21.80
C PHE A 6 10.93 -10.35 -20.42
N ASP A 7 11.13 -9.04 -20.25
CA ASP A 7 10.40 -8.28 -19.22
C ASP A 7 9.12 -7.81 -19.91
N SER A 8 8.04 -8.59 -19.78
CA SER A 8 6.67 -8.23 -20.17
C SER A 8 6.25 -6.89 -19.55
N GLY A 9 6.91 -6.47 -18.46
CA GLY A 9 6.85 -5.16 -17.84
C GLY A 9 7.26 -3.97 -18.73
N ASN A 10 7.52 -4.15 -20.03
CA ASN A 10 7.67 -3.05 -21.01
C ASN A 10 6.52 -2.92 -22.01
N LEU A 11 5.44 -3.72 -21.92
CA LEU A 11 4.19 -3.48 -22.65
C LEU A 11 3.25 -2.54 -21.86
N PHE A 12 3.79 -1.42 -21.37
CA PHE A 12 2.97 -0.33 -20.84
C PHE A 12 2.22 0.37 -21.98
N PHE A 13 0.95 0.05 -22.16
CA PHE A 13 0.02 1.00 -22.77
C PHE A 13 -0.34 2.08 -21.75
N SER A 14 0.49 3.13 -21.67
CA SER A 14 0.11 4.37 -20.99
C SER A 14 -1.16 4.96 -21.62
N PRO A 15 -2.17 5.40 -20.83
CA PRO A 15 -3.39 6.02 -21.36
C PRO A 15 -3.17 7.37 -22.07
N THR A 16 -1.93 7.83 -22.29
CA THR A 16 -1.64 9.19 -22.79
C THR A 16 -0.69 9.30 -23.99
N GLN A 17 -0.33 8.23 -24.70
CA GLN A 17 0.33 8.42 -26.00
C GLN A 17 -0.67 8.73 -27.12
N ILE A 18 -0.71 10.01 -27.51
CA ILE A 18 -1.06 10.40 -28.88
C ILE A 18 -0.08 9.67 -29.82
N ILE A 19 -0.56 8.69 -30.59
CA ILE A 19 0.19 8.07 -31.68
C ILE A 19 0.58 9.15 -32.69
N PRO A 20 1.87 9.47 -32.89
CA PRO A 20 2.30 10.10 -34.11
C PRO A 20 2.20 9.04 -35.21
N ASN A 21 1.34 9.29 -36.19
CA ASN A 21 1.16 8.48 -37.40
C ASN A 21 2.50 7.94 -38.00
N PRO A 22 2.48 6.79 -38.69
CA PRO A 22 2.91 5.48 -38.24
C PRO A 22 4.37 5.15 -38.64
N GLN A 23 5.07 4.39 -37.83
CA GLN A 23 6.20 3.56 -38.28
C GLN A 23 5.88 2.11 -37.94
N THR A 24 5.91 1.29 -38.97
CA THR A 24 5.65 -0.15 -38.99
C THR A 24 6.50 -0.90 -37.95
N LEU A 25 5.85 -1.58 -37.00
CA LEU A 25 6.42 -2.76 -36.34
C LEU A 25 5.77 -3.98 -37.00
N SER A 26 6.57 -4.65 -37.82
CA SER A 26 6.20 -5.85 -38.55
C SER A 26 6.70 -7.06 -37.76
N PHE A 27 5.78 -7.85 -37.21
CA PHE A 27 6.02 -9.28 -37.07
C PHE A 27 5.54 -9.93 -38.38
N GLY A 28 6.46 -10.59 -39.07
CA GLY A 28 6.19 -11.16 -40.38
C GLY A 28 5.34 -12.42 -40.26
N LEU A 29 4.03 -12.28 -40.46
CA LEU A 29 3.17 -13.24 -41.15
C LEU A 29 1.89 -12.49 -41.53
N GLY A 30 1.75 -12.21 -42.83
CA GLY A 30 0.77 -11.27 -43.34
C GLY A 30 -0.67 -11.80 -43.30
N VAL A 31 -1.51 -11.17 -42.50
CA VAL A 31 -2.96 -11.11 -42.72
C VAL A 31 -3.39 -9.65 -42.55
N ASN A 32 -3.83 -9.01 -43.63
CA ASN A 32 -4.48 -7.70 -43.58
C ASN A 32 -5.90 -7.88 -43.03
N LEU A 33 -6.24 -7.26 -41.90
CA LEU A 33 -7.63 -7.08 -41.47
C LEU A 33 -8.11 -5.64 -41.71
N PRO A 34 -9.40 -5.43 -42.02
CA PRO A 34 -9.91 -4.19 -42.61
C PRO A 34 -10.11 -3.10 -41.56
N MET A 35 -9.71 -1.87 -41.90
CA MET A 35 -9.87 -0.68 -41.06
C MET A 35 -11.35 -0.36 -40.78
N GLY A 36 -11.67 -0.14 -39.50
CA GLY A 36 -12.78 0.73 -39.14
C GLY A 36 -13.23 0.66 -37.70
N ARG A 37 -12.58 1.40 -36.78
CA ARG A 37 -13.16 2.36 -35.82
C ARG A 37 -12.06 3.27 -35.24
N SER A 38 -12.43 4.50 -34.87
CA SER A 38 -11.56 5.59 -34.43
C SER A 38 -11.57 5.68 -32.90
N PHE A 39 -10.42 5.49 -32.25
CA PHE A 39 -10.25 5.60 -30.80
C PHE A 39 -10.01 7.05 -30.38
N THR A 40 -11.10 7.79 -30.12
CA THR A 40 -11.03 9.06 -29.37
C THR A 40 -12.32 9.21 -28.58
N ASN A 41 -12.17 9.20 -27.24
CA ASN A 41 -13.18 9.37 -26.18
C ASN A 41 -13.78 8.08 -25.62
N ILE A 42 -13.13 7.52 -24.61
CA ILE A 42 -13.80 6.81 -23.51
C ILE A 42 -13.52 7.62 -22.25
N THR A 43 -14.57 8.07 -21.57
CA THR A 43 -14.50 8.80 -20.30
C THR A 43 -14.85 7.86 -19.14
N PRO A 44 -14.38 8.09 -17.89
CA PRO A 44 -14.51 7.16 -16.74
C PRO A 44 -15.94 6.89 -16.22
N THR A 45 -16.98 7.26 -16.97
CA THR A 45 -18.39 7.08 -16.60
C THR A 45 -19.17 6.15 -17.53
N GLU A 46 -18.50 5.48 -18.48
CA GLU A 46 -19.16 4.50 -19.36
C GLU A 46 -18.85 3.06 -18.91
N THR A 47 -19.50 2.60 -17.84
CA THR A 47 -19.53 1.17 -17.43
C THR A 47 -20.44 0.33 -18.34
N ASN A 48 -20.35 0.50 -19.65
CA ASN A 48 -21.20 -0.24 -20.58
C ASN A 48 -20.46 -0.58 -21.88
N PHE A 49 -19.24 -1.10 -21.76
CA PHE A 49 -18.73 -1.98 -22.82
C PHE A 49 -19.52 -3.29 -22.75
N ILE A 50 -20.17 -3.65 -23.85
CA ILE A 50 -20.87 -4.94 -23.97
C ILE A 50 -19.97 -5.79 -24.86
N PRO A 51 -19.30 -6.83 -24.33
CA PRO A 51 -18.52 -7.79 -25.11
C PRO A 51 -19.34 -8.36 -26.26
N THR A 52 -18.70 -8.66 -27.39
CA THR A 52 -19.35 -9.19 -28.59
C THR A 52 -18.76 -10.55 -28.97
N ASN A 53 -19.38 -11.25 -29.93
CA ASN A 53 -18.80 -12.49 -30.49
C ASN A 53 -17.76 -12.20 -31.62
N ASN A 54 -17.08 -11.05 -31.59
CA ASN A 54 -15.96 -10.76 -32.48
C ASN A 54 -14.80 -10.24 -31.62
N SER A 55 -13.58 -10.29 -32.17
CA SER A 55 -12.40 -9.68 -31.58
C SER A 55 -12.63 -8.26 -31.03
N ASP A 56 -12.52 -8.14 -29.72
CA ASP A 56 -12.70 -6.97 -28.91
C ASP A 56 -11.39 -6.55 -28.23
N LEU A 57 -11.25 -5.25 -27.94
CA LEU A 57 -10.21 -4.71 -27.06
C LEU A 57 -10.90 -4.20 -25.82
N ILE A 58 -10.67 -4.89 -24.70
CA ILE A 58 -11.30 -4.62 -23.42
C ILE A 58 -10.22 -4.11 -22.46
N ILE A 59 -10.49 -2.97 -21.83
CA ILE A 59 -9.60 -2.36 -20.85
C ILE A 59 -10.44 -2.16 -19.60
N GLY A 60 -10.02 -2.81 -18.52
CA GLY A 60 -10.57 -2.68 -17.18
C GLY A 60 -10.33 -1.31 -16.57
N THR A 61 -10.52 -1.24 -15.27
CA THR A 61 -10.38 -0.07 -14.43
C THR A 61 -9.25 -0.31 -13.42
N ALA A 62 -9.00 0.65 -12.53
CA ALA A 62 -8.02 0.46 -11.47
C ALA A 62 -8.63 -0.17 -10.20
N PHE A 63 -9.74 -0.87 -10.34
CA PHE A 63 -10.47 -1.55 -9.28
C PHE A 63 -10.76 -2.97 -9.73
N GLN A 64 -11.11 -3.86 -8.78
CA GLN A 64 -11.59 -5.19 -9.10
C GLN A 64 -12.72 -5.17 -10.15
N ASP A 65 -12.41 -5.76 -11.30
CA ASP A 65 -13.28 -5.92 -12.44
C ASP A 65 -13.71 -7.38 -12.62
N ASN A 66 -14.80 -7.56 -13.37
CA ASN A 66 -15.29 -8.87 -13.78
C ASN A 66 -15.58 -8.81 -15.29
N ILE A 67 -14.66 -9.36 -16.09
CA ILE A 67 -14.61 -9.19 -17.54
C ILE A 67 -14.64 -10.57 -18.21
N PHE A 68 -15.61 -10.79 -19.09
CA PHE A 68 -15.70 -12.00 -19.92
C PHE A 68 -15.96 -11.62 -21.38
N ALA A 69 -15.03 -11.95 -22.28
CA ALA A 69 -15.00 -11.43 -23.66
C ALA A 69 -15.90 -12.17 -24.67
N LEU A 70 -16.54 -13.27 -24.26
CA LEU A 70 -17.47 -14.12 -25.03
C LEU A 70 -16.84 -14.93 -26.16
N GLY A 71 -16.43 -14.31 -27.25
CA GLY A 71 -15.82 -15.07 -28.34
C GLY A 71 -15.31 -14.17 -29.43
N GLY A 72 -14.27 -14.63 -30.11
CA GLY A 72 -13.44 -13.75 -30.91
C GLY A 72 -12.01 -13.87 -30.43
N ASN A 73 -11.07 -13.29 -31.16
CA ASN A 73 -9.70 -13.20 -30.66
C ASN A 73 -9.57 -11.86 -29.95
N ASP A 74 -9.76 -11.87 -28.64
CA ASP A 74 -9.93 -10.71 -27.79
C ASP A 74 -8.60 -10.29 -27.16
N THR A 75 -8.52 -9.04 -26.72
CA THR A 75 -7.41 -8.53 -25.92
C THR A 75 -7.95 -7.85 -24.68
N ILE A 76 -7.58 -8.35 -23.51
CA ILE A 76 -8.07 -7.91 -22.21
C ILE A 76 -6.91 -7.38 -21.37
N TYR A 77 -7.10 -6.20 -20.76
CA TYR A 77 -6.19 -5.64 -19.75
C TYR A 77 -6.98 -5.39 -18.46
N GLY A 78 -6.64 -6.08 -17.36
CA GLY A 78 -7.23 -5.88 -16.02
C GLY A 78 -6.89 -4.51 -15.44
N LEU A 79 -5.58 -4.20 -15.42
CA LEU A 79 -4.92 -2.98 -14.93
C LEU A 79 -4.53 -3.04 -13.45
N GLU A 80 -5.29 -2.42 -12.55
CA GLU A 80 -5.01 -2.50 -11.10
C GLU A 80 -6.25 -3.09 -10.45
N GLY A 81 -6.07 -3.96 -9.45
CA GLY A 81 -7.19 -4.58 -8.74
C GLY A 81 -7.05 -6.10 -8.77
N ASN A 82 -7.91 -6.78 -8.01
CA ASN A 82 -7.93 -8.25 -8.02
C ASN A 82 -9.05 -8.67 -8.98
N ASP A 83 -8.74 -8.82 -10.24
CA ASP A 83 -9.72 -8.95 -11.31
C ASP A 83 -10.15 -10.40 -11.54
N ILE A 84 -11.32 -10.56 -12.15
CA ILE A 84 -11.76 -11.84 -12.73
C ILE A 84 -11.85 -11.64 -14.23
N LEU A 85 -10.94 -12.25 -14.98
CA LEU A 85 -10.78 -12.08 -16.43
C LEU A 85 -11.06 -13.39 -17.17
N GLY A 86 -11.81 -13.32 -18.27
CA GLY A 86 -12.21 -14.50 -19.04
C GLY A 86 -12.20 -14.29 -20.56
N GLY A 87 -11.43 -15.10 -21.29
CA GLY A 87 -11.37 -15.08 -22.77
C GLY A 87 -12.59 -15.74 -23.42
N ASN A 88 -12.87 -16.98 -23.01
CA ASN A 88 -13.94 -17.89 -23.43
C ASN A 88 -13.70 -18.69 -24.71
N GLN A 89 -13.74 -18.10 -25.91
CA GLN A 89 -13.68 -18.86 -27.17
C GLN A 89 -12.74 -18.18 -28.16
N GLN A 90 -11.90 -19.00 -28.80
CA GLN A 90 -10.86 -18.58 -29.74
C GLN A 90 -9.66 -17.94 -29.03
N ALA A 91 -8.53 -17.89 -29.74
CA ALA A 91 -7.26 -17.44 -29.18
C ALA A 91 -7.25 -15.96 -28.73
N ASP A 92 -7.15 -15.77 -27.42
CA ASP A 92 -7.22 -14.54 -26.66
C ASP A 92 -5.85 -14.12 -26.09
N LEU A 93 -5.75 -12.82 -25.77
CA LEU A 93 -4.59 -12.22 -25.10
C LEU A 93 -5.04 -11.51 -23.82
N ILE A 94 -4.68 -12.05 -22.66
CA ILE A 94 -5.17 -11.57 -21.37
C ILE A 94 -4.00 -11.15 -20.47
N PHE A 95 -4.07 -9.93 -19.94
CA PHE A 95 -3.11 -9.39 -18.98
C PHE A 95 -3.83 -8.97 -17.69
N GLY A 96 -3.49 -9.59 -16.56
CA GLY A 96 -3.94 -9.19 -15.22
C GLY A 96 -3.40 -7.81 -14.84
N ASN A 97 -2.08 -7.70 -14.86
CA ASN A 97 -1.22 -6.53 -14.57
C ASN A 97 -0.86 -6.35 -13.09
N LEU A 98 -1.66 -5.67 -12.27
CA LEU A 98 -1.33 -5.42 -10.86
C LEU A 98 -2.49 -5.89 -9.98
N GLY A 99 -2.18 -6.67 -8.95
CA GLY A 99 -3.14 -7.22 -8.00
C GLY A 99 -3.35 -8.71 -8.24
N ASN A 100 -3.97 -9.39 -7.26
CA ASN A 100 -4.14 -10.83 -7.30
C ASN A 100 -5.31 -11.20 -8.22
N ASP A 101 -5.01 -11.52 -9.46
CA ASP A 101 -5.98 -11.74 -10.52
C ASP A 101 -6.40 -13.20 -10.63
N SER A 102 -7.62 -13.43 -11.11
CA SER A 102 -8.13 -14.74 -11.49
C SER A 102 -8.43 -14.76 -12.99
N ILE A 103 -7.59 -15.47 -13.75
CA ILE A 103 -7.62 -15.48 -15.20
C ILE A 103 -8.09 -16.85 -15.71
N TYR A 104 -9.08 -16.84 -16.61
CA TYR A 104 -9.64 -18.04 -17.26
C TYR A 104 -9.54 -17.87 -18.78
N ALA A 105 -8.66 -18.62 -19.44
CA ALA A 105 -8.43 -18.48 -20.89
C ALA A 105 -9.67 -18.90 -21.70
N GLY A 106 -10.13 -20.14 -21.50
CA GLY A 106 -11.35 -20.67 -22.09
C GLY A 106 -11.12 -21.80 -23.10
N GLN A 107 -11.13 -21.50 -24.40
CA GLN A 107 -11.01 -22.50 -25.46
C GLN A 107 -10.11 -21.95 -26.57
N ASP A 108 -9.35 -22.87 -27.18
CA ASP A 108 -8.31 -22.59 -28.19
C ASP A 108 -7.02 -22.02 -27.55
N ASP A 109 -5.96 -21.88 -28.36
CA ASP A 109 -4.61 -21.54 -27.87
C ASP A 109 -4.51 -20.06 -27.41
N ASP A 110 -4.40 -19.82 -26.11
CA ASP A 110 -4.42 -18.50 -25.49
C ASP A 110 -3.03 -18.01 -25.03
N THR A 111 -2.92 -16.70 -24.76
CA THR A 111 -1.71 -16.09 -24.16
C THR A 111 -2.08 -15.27 -22.94
N LEU A 112 -1.54 -15.66 -21.79
CA LEU A 112 -1.92 -15.14 -20.47
C LEU A 112 -0.68 -14.59 -19.74
N ALA A 113 -0.86 -13.47 -19.05
CA ALA A 113 0.11 -12.95 -18.09
C ALA A 113 -0.61 -12.47 -16.83
N GLY A 114 -0.22 -13.01 -15.67
CA GLY A 114 -0.70 -12.61 -14.35
C GLY A 114 -0.28 -11.18 -14.05
N GLY A 115 1.02 -10.98 -13.82
CA GLY A 115 1.61 -9.65 -13.76
C GLY A 115 2.40 -9.43 -12.48
N GLN A 116 1.84 -8.71 -11.52
CA GLN A 116 2.44 -8.54 -10.19
C GLN A 116 1.41 -8.91 -9.13
N ASP A 117 1.93 -9.47 -8.04
CA ASP A 117 1.18 -10.02 -6.92
C ASP A 117 0.66 -11.43 -7.24
N ASP A 118 0.09 -12.12 -6.25
CA ASP A 118 -0.16 -13.57 -6.35
C ASP A 118 -1.39 -13.88 -7.21
N ASP A 119 -1.18 -14.44 -8.40
CA ASP A 119 -2.22 -14.68 -9.40
C ASP A 119 -2.71 -16.14 -9.44
N LEU A 120 -3.94 -16.32 -9.89
CA LEU A 120 -4.55 -17.62 -10.18
C LEU A 120 -4.90 -17.69 -11.67
N ILE A 121 -4.20 -18.54 -12.42
CA ILE A 121 -4.36 -18.61 -13.89
C ILE A 121 -4.75 -20.03 -14.32
N PHE A 122 -5.80 -20.12 -15.15
CA PHE A 122 -6.23 -21.34 -15.83
C PHE A 122 -6.14 -21.15 -17.35
N GLY A 123 -5.34 -21.98 -18.03
CA GLY A 123 -5.31 -22.14 -19.50
C GLY A 123 -6.59 -22.77 -20.06
N ASP A 124 -7.29 -23.59 -19.26
CA ASP A 124 -8.48 -24.34 -19.67
C ASP A 124 -8.23 -25.32 -20.85
N VAL A 125 -8.57 -24.97 -22.09
CA VAL A 125 -8.48 -25.90 -23.23
C VAL A 125 -7.76 -25.22 -24.38
N GLY A 126 -6.53 -25.64 -24.65
CA GLY A 126 -5.70 -24.99 -25.67
C GLY A 126 -4.24 -25.36 -25.49
N ASN A 127 -3.40 -25.06 -26.48
CA ASN A 127 -1.96 -25.07 -26.25
C ASN A 127 -1.58 -23.65 -25.81
N ASP A 128 -1.63 -23.42 -24.50
CA ASP A 128 -1.58 -22.09 -23.92
C ASP A 128 -0.16 -21.65 -23.60
N PHE A 129 0.02 -20.33 -23.58
CA PHE A 129 1.25 -19.70 -23.13
C PHE A 129 0.97 -18.85 -21.90
N ILE A 130 1.50 -19.27 -20.75
CA ILE A 130 1.19 -18.69 -19.45
C ILE A 130 2.45 -18.12 -18.80
N LEU A 131 2.36 -16.88 -18.32
CA LEU A 131 3.37 -16.20 -17.51
C LEU A 131 2.75 -15.80 -16.15
N GLY A 132 3.28 -16.29 -15.03
CA GLY A 132 2.92 -15.75 -13.70
C GLY A 132 3.53 -14.37 -13.47
N ASP A 133 4.78 -14.18 -13.95
CA ASP A 133 5.58 -12.95 -13.86
C ASP A 133 6.16 -12.68 -12.45
N ARG A 134 5.44 -12.02 -11.55
CA ARG A 134 5.93 -11.76 -10.18
C ARG A 134 4.83 -12.01 -9.16
N GLY A 135 5.09 -12.82 -8.17
CA GLY A 135 4.12 -13.15 -7.13
C GLY A 135 4.27 -14.63 -6.80
N ALA A 136 3.66 -15.08 -5.72
CA ALA A 136 3.53 -16.51 -5.47
C ALA A 136 2.32 -17.04 -6.26
N ASP A 137 2.54 -17.36 -7.53
CA ASP A 137 1.47 -17.62 -8.49
C ASP A 137 0.98 -19.07 -8.43
N THR A 138 -0.29 -19.28 -8.78
CA THR A 138 -0.89 -20.61 -8.97
C THR A 138 -1.35 -20.76 -10.42
N LEU A 139 -0.64 -21.58 -11.18
CA LEU A 139 -0.77 -21.68 -12.63
C LEU A 139 -1.20 -23.09 -13.04
N PHE A 140 -2.27 -23.19 -13.83
CA PHE A 140 -2.80 -24.45 -14.38
C PHE A 140 -2.89 -24.36 -15.90
N GLY A 141 -2.17 -25.22 -16.64
CA GLY A 141 -2.32 -25.37 -18.09
C GLY A 141 -3.67 -25.99 -18.45
N ASN A 142 -4.01 -27.09 -17.78
CA ASN A 142 -5.24 -27.89 -17.88
C ASN A 142 -5.27 -28.88 -19.06
N GLN A 143 -5.75 -28.55 -20.25
CA GLN A 143 -5.86 -29.52 -21.36
C GLN A 143 -5.05 -29.04 -22.55
N ASN A 144 -4.39 -29.99 -23.21
CA ASN A 144 -3.48 -29.82 -24.33
C ASN A 144 -2.08 -29.36 -23.89
N ASN A 145 -1.20 -29.05 -24.85
CA ASN A 145 0.23 -28.96 -24.60
C ASN A 145 0.62 -27.50 -24.30
N ASP A 146 0.93 -27.22 -23.05
CA ASP A 146 1.11 -25.86 -22.54
C ASP A 146 2.57 -25.48 -22.35
N ILE A 147 2.81 -24.17 -22.30
CA ILE A 147 4.10 -23.59 -21.89
C ILE A 147 3.83 -22.62 -20.74
N ILE A 148 4.36 -22.94 -19.57
CA ILE A 148 4.10 -22.19 -18.33
C ILE A 148 5.41 -21.76 -17.67
N TYR A 149 5.50 -20.47 -17.35
CA TYR A 149 6.57 -19.87 -16.55
C TYR A 149 5.96 -19.34 -15.24
N GLY A 150 6.42 -19.83 -14.09
CA GLY A 150 6.08 -19.33 -12.76
C GLY A 150 6.52 -17.88 -12.62
N GLY A 151 7.83 -17.68 -12.62
CA GLY A 151 8.43 -16.35 -12.77
C GLY A 151 9.31 -16.01 -11.57
N LYS A 152 8.79 -15.24 -10.62
CA LYS A 152 9.54 -14.90 -9.41
C LYS A 152 8.69 -15.12 -8.19
N GLU A 153 9.39 -15.56 -7.13
CA GLU A 153 8.80 -15.97 -5.85
C GLU A 153 8.33 -17.43 -5.93
N ASP A 154 7.77 -17.95 -4.85
CA ASP A 154 7.57 -19.40 -4.70
C ASP A 154 6.24 -19.78 -5.39
N ASP A 155 6.31 -20.42 -6.55
CA ASP A 155 5.15 -20.67 -7.42
C ASP A 155 4.59 -22.11 -7.30
N LEU A 156 3.31 -22.28 -7.62
CA LEU A 156 2.69 -23.58 -7.90
C LEU A 156 2.33 -23.66 -9.38
N VAL A 157 2.97 -24.57 -10.11
CA VAL A 157 2.73 -24.78 -11.53
C VAL A 157 2.27 -26.21 -11.81
N ALA A 158 1.14 -26.36 -12.49
CA ALA A 158 0.59 -27.63 -12.94
C ALA A 158 0.31 -27.61 -14.45
N GLY A 159 0.89 -28.57 -15.19
CA GLY A 159 0.71 -28.70 -16.64
C GLY A 159 -0.70 -29.15 -17.00
N GLY A 160 -1.11 -30.31 -16.53
CA GLY A 160 -2.43 -30.88 -16.75
C GLY A 160 -2.39 -32.07 -17.71
N GLU A 161 -3.36 -32.20 -18.61
CA GLU A 161 -3.36 -33.20 -19.67
C GLU A 161 -2.62 -32.68 -20.91
N GLY A 162 -1.42 -33.17 -21.21
CA GLY A 162 -0.64 -32.65 -22.33
C GLY A 162 0.80 -33.12 -22.30
N ASP A 163 1.56 -32.84 -23.37
CA ASP A 163 3.02 -32.86 -23.24
C ASP A 163 3.49 -31.42 -23.00
N ASP A 164 3.69 -31.05 -21.73
CA ASP A 164 3.84 -29.66 -21.29
C ASP A 164 5.30 -29.23 -21.09
N GLN A 165 5.53 -27.92 -21.07
CA GLN A 165 6.80 -27.30 -20.72
C GLN A 165 6.63 -26.35 -19.54
N LEU A 166 7.18 -26.73 -18.39
CA LEU A 166 7.03 -26.01 -17.13
C LEU A 166 8.37 -25.45 -16.63
N PHE A 167 8.36 -24.20 -16.21
CA PHE A 167 9.51 -23.48 -15.65
C PHE A 167 9.08 -22.82 -14.34
N GLY A 168 9.69 -23.17 -13.21
CA GLY A 168 9.51 -22.45 -11.93
C GLY A 168 10.21 -21.08 -11.93
N ASP A 169 11.38 -21.03 -12.56
CA ASP A 169 12.24 -19.85 -12.69
C ASP A 169 12.95 -19.43 -11.39
N PHE A 170 12.46 -18.47 -10.61
CA PHE A 170 13.12 -18.01 -9.38
C PHE A 170 12.22 -18.20 -8.17
N GLY A 171 12.56 -19.09 -7.25
CA GLY A 171 11.70 -19.37 -6.11
C GLY A 171 11.90 -20.79 -5.61
N ASP A 172 11.38 -21.10 -4.43
CA ASP A 172 11.24 -22.49 -3.99
C ASP A 172 9.90 -23.04 -4.55
N ASP A 173 9.93 -23.58 -5.78
CA ASP A 173 8.71 -23.84 -6.57
C ASP A 173 8.12 -25.25 -6.37
N ILE A 174 6.80 -25.40 -6.59
CA ILE A 174 6.10 -26.68 -6.61
C ILE A 174 5.59 -26.97 -8.02
N LEU A 175 6.07 -28.07 -8.62
CA LEU A 175 5.86 -28.36 -10.03
C LEU A 175 5.19 -29.73 -10.25
N TYR A 176 4.08 -29.73 -10.98
CA TYR A 176 3.31 -30.91 -11.38
C TYR A 176 3.27 -31.01 -12.91
N GLY A 177 3.91 -32.04 -13.48
CA GLY A 177 3.75 -32.34 -14.92
C GLY A 177 2.33 -32.79 -15.26
N ASP A 178 1.73 -33.59 -14.37
CA ASP A 178 0.43 -34.24 -14.58
C ASP A 178 0.44 -35.29 -15.70
N PHE A 179 -0.55 -35.33 -16.57
CA PHE A 179 -0.74 -36.41 -17.54
C PHE A 179 -0.04 -36.11 -18.86
N GLY A 180 1.02 -36.85 -19.16
CA GLY A 180 1.65 -36.87 -20.48
C GLY A 180 3.15 -36.99 -20.39
N ALA A 181 3.87 -36.48 -21.38
CA ALA A 181 5.34 -36.52 -21.39
C ALA A 181 5.92 -35.11 -21.22
N ASP A 182 6.01 -34.67 -19.97
CA ASP A 182 6.31 -33.27 -19.65
C ASP A 182 7.80 -32.97 -19.58
N THR A 183 8.15 -31.71 -19.78
CA THR A 183 9.49 -31.18 -19.52
C THR A 183 9.42 -30.12 -18.43
N VAL A 184 10.04 -30.40 -17.29
CA VAL A 184 9.94 -29.60 -16.07
C VAL A 184 11.32 -29.08 -15.66
N THR A 185 11.40 -27.79 -15.38
CA THR A 185 12.63 -27.09 -14.95
C THR A 185 12.31 -26.29 -13.70
N GLY A 186 13.05 -26.54 -12.61
CA GLY A 186 12.87 -25.83 -11.34
C GLY A 186 13.37 -24.41 -11.42
N GLY A 187 14.65 -24.25 -11.74
CA GLY A 187 15.33 -22.97 -11.77
C GLY A 187 16.15 -22.72 -10.50
N ASP A 188 16.11 -21.48 -10.02
CA ASP A 188 16.85 -21.02 -8.85
C ASP A 188 15.99 -21.14 -7.57
N GLY A 189 16.21 -22.18 -6.77
CA GLY A 189 15.62 -22.30 -5.42
C GLY A 189 15.54 -23.75 -4.99
N ASN A 190 14.82 -24.06 -3.91
CA ASN A 190 14.63 -25.43 -3.42
C ASN A 190 13.32 -26.01 -3.96
N ASP A 191 13.38 -26.59 -5.15
CA ASP A 191 12.16 -26.96 -5.86
C ASP A 191 11.62 -28.34 -5.45
N LEU A 192 10.32 -28.51 -5.62
CA LEU A 192 9.59 -29.75 -5.37
C LEU A 192 8.91 -30.23 -6.66
N PHE A 193 9.46 -31.29 -7.25
CA PHE A 193 8.92 -31.92 -8.46
C PHE A 193 8.04 -33.11 -8.08
N TYR A 194 6.75 -33.06 -8.41
CA TYR A 194 5.84 -34.17 -8.17
C TYR A 194 5.86 -35.18 -9.32
N ILE A 195 5.91 -36.46 -8.95
CA ILE A 195 5.70 -37.58 -9.87
C ILE A 195 4.66 -38.53 -9.28
N GLY A 196 3.83 -39.10 -10.15
CA GLY A 196 2.76 -40.00 -9.75
C GLY A 196 2.50 -41.11 -10.73
N LYS A 197 1.69 -42.08 -10.29
CA LYS A 197 1.22 -43.15 -11.17
C LYS A 197 0.25 -42.57 -12.17
N THR A 198 0.13 -43.20 -13.33
CA THR A 198 -0.78 -42.82 -14.42
C THR A 198 -0.52 -41.46 -15.06
N MET A 199 0.47 -40.70 -14.57
CA MET A 199 0.94 -39.42 -15.09
C MET A 199 1.91 -39.61 -16.26
N GLY A 200 2.84 -40.56 -16.13
CA GLY A 200 3.71 -41.02 -17.22
C GLY A 200 3.14 -42.20 -18.03
N GLY A 201 4.02 -42.92 -18.74
CA GLY A 201 3.63 -44.03 -19.59
C GLY A 201 4.51 -45.28 -19.54
N PHE A 202 4.29 -46.20 -20.48
CA PHE A 202 4.93 -47.53 -20.49
C PHE A 202 6.14 -47.61 -21.42
N ALA A 203 6.44 -46.54 -22.14
CA ALA A 203 7.70 -46.36 -22.85
C ALA A 203 8.54 -45.25 -22.21
N ILE A 204 9.84 -45.30 -22.40
CA ILE A 204 10.78 -44.32 -21.80
C ILE A 204 10.55 -42.89 -22.31
N ASN A 205 9.96 -42.73 -23.48
CA ASN A 205 9.62 -41.44 -24.08
C ASN A 205 8.30 -40.87 -23.55
N ASP A 206 7.57 -41.63 -22.72
CA ASP A 206 6.33 -41.21 -22.07
C ASP A 206 6.60 -40.81 -20.61
N ALA A 207 7.86 -40.49 -20.27
CA ALA A 207 8.27 -40.18 -18.91
C ALA A 207 8.66 -38.71 -18.83
N ASP A 208 8.28 -38.08 -17.72
CA ASP A 208 8.58 -36.68 -17.48
C ASP A 208 10.09 -36.44 -17.44
N ILE A 209 10.53 -35.29 -17.94
CA ILE A 209 11.93 -34.92 -17.98
C ILE A 209 12.14 -33.76 -17.03
N ILE A 210 12.84 -34.01 -15.92
CA ILE A 210 13.28 -32.96 -14.99
C ILE A 210 14.68 -32.54 -15.40
N THR A 211 14.84 -31.27 -15.79
CA THR A 211 16.01 -30.83 -16.56
C THR A 211 17.22 -30.39 -15.72
N ASP A 212 17.00 -29.97 -14.48
CA ASP A 212 18.00 -29.25 -13.67
C ASP A 212 18.08 -29.68 -12.18
N PHE A 213 17.46 -30.79 -11.80
CA PHE A 213 17.44 -31.31 -10.43
C PHE A 213 18.81 -31.25 -9.70
N THR A 214 18.87 -30.46 -8.63
CA THR A 214 20.03 -30.19 -7.80
C THR A 214 19.98 -30.95 -6.48
N LEU A 215 20.95 -31.83 -6.26
CA LEU A 215 20.99 -32.70 -5.09
C LEU A 215 21.15 -31.91 -3.76
N ASN A 216 20.29 -32.22 -2.79
CA ASN A 216 20.20 -31.59 -1.46
C ASN A 216 19.71 -30.13 -1.46
N GLN A 217 19.18 -29.68 -2.60
CA GLN A 217 18.45 -28.44 -2.74
C GLN A 217 17.00 -28.83 -3.05
N ASP A 218 16.83 -29.59 -4.13
CA ASP A 218 15.52 -29.97 -4.64
C ASP A 218 15.05 -31.32 -4.08
N THR A 219 13.74 -31.54 -4.16
CA THR A 219 13.07 -32.75 -3.68
C THR A 219 12.08 -33.30 -4.70
N ILE A 220 11.84 -34.61 -4.62
CA ILE A 220 10.85 -35.30 -5.46
C ILE A 220 9.66 -35.70 -4.60
N GLY A 221 8.50 -35.15 -4.92
CA GLY A 221 7.23 -35.51 -4.32
C GLY A 221 6.66 -36.78 -4.95
N LEU A 222 6.11 -37.67 -4.12
CA LEU A 222 5.47 -38.91 -4.58
C LEU A 222 3.96 -38.84 -4.36
N LEU A 223 3.18 -38.87 -5.45
CA LEU A 223 1.71 -38.78 -5.40
C LEU A 223 1.02 -40.12 -5.15
N GLY A 224 -0.19 -40.03 -4.59
CA GLY A 224 -1.08 -41.16 -4.36
C GLY A 224 -0.54 -42.18 -3.35
N ASP A 225 -0.50 -43.46 -3.74
CA ASP A 225 0.02 -44.56 -2.92
C ASP A 225 1.48 -44.94 -3.26
N LEU A 226 2.17 -44.10 -4.04
CA LEU A 226 3.57 -44.33 -4.41
C LEU A 226 4.48 -44.13 -3.19
N THR A 227 5.48 -44.99 -3.04
CA THR A 227 6.46 -44.90 -1.94
C THR A 227 7.86 -45.09 -2.50
N PHE A 228 8.88 -44.55 -1.82
CA PHE A 228 10.28 -44.75 -2.21
C PHE A 228 10.64 -46.24 -2.39
N SER A 229 10.06 -47.12 -1.56
CA SER A 229 10.29 -48.56 -1.65
C SER A 229 9.71 -49.20 -2.92
N ALA A 230 8.68 -48.58 -3.52
CA ALA A 230 8.05 -48.99 -4.76
C ALA A 230 8.79 -48.48 -6.01
N LEU A 231 9.82 -47.64 -5.88
CA LEU A 231 10.57 -47.09 -7.02
C LEU A 231 11.73 -47.97 -7.44
N ASN A 232 11.87 -48.19 -8.75
CA ASN A 232 13.07 -48.70 -9.40
C ASN A 232 13.86 -47.51 -9.98
N ILE A 233 14.92 -47.11 -9.28
CA ILE A 233 15.78 -45.99 -9.66
C ILE A 233 17.04 -46.56 -10.31
N THR A 234 17.27 -46.26 -11.58
CA THR A 234 18.37 -46.85 -12.36
C THR A 234 19.11 -45.81 -13.18
N GLN A 235 20.41 -46.03 -13.42
CA GLN A 235 21.14 -45.23 -14.41
C GLN A 235 20.64 -45.61 -15.81
N GLY A 236 20.35 -44.61 -16.65
CA GLY A 236 20.01 -44.83 -18.05
C GLY A 236 21.16 -45.42 -18.86
N THR A 237 20.86 -45.78 -20.11
CA THR A 237 21.83 -46.31 -21.07
C THR A 237 21.67 -45.63 -22.42
N GLY A 238 22.68 -45.74 -23.29
CA GLY A 238 22.63 -45.11 -24.62
C GLY A 238 22.58 -43.59 -24.52
N GLU A 239 21.55 -42.98 -25.07
CA GLU A 239 21.33 -41.52 -25.05
C GLU A 239 21.09 -40.98 -23.63
N TYR A 240 20.52 -41.80 -22.75
CA TYR A 240 20.26 -41.47 -21.34
C TYR A 240 21.39 -41.89 -20.40
N ALA A 241 22.61 -42.14 -20.91
CA ALA A 241 23.70 -42.70 -20.09
C ALA A 241 24.10 -41.82 -18.88
N ASN A 242 23.84 -40.51 -18.96
CA ASN A 242 24.13 -39.56 -17.88
C ASN A 242 22.91 -39.29 -16.99
N ASP A 243 21.74 -39.85 -17.31
CA ASP A 243 20.48 -39.51 -16.67
C ASP A 243 20.03 -40.64 -15.72
N THR A 244 19.25 -40.27 -14.70
CA THR A 244 18.60 -41.24 -13.82
C THR A 244 17.17 -41.48 -14.28
N ILE A 245 16.76 -42.75 -14.35
CA ILE A 245 15.40 -43.16 -14.72
C ILE A 245 14.70 -43.66 -13.45
N ILE A 246 13.51 -43.13 -13.19
CA ILE A 246 12.62 -43.51 -12.08
C ILE A 246 11.41 -44.24 -12.67
N GLN A 247 11.14 -45.45 -12.19
CA GLN A 247 10.07 -46.32 -12.66
C GLN A 247 9.30 -46.92 -11.49
N ASP A 248 7.98 -47.11 -11.58
CA ASP A 248 7.24 -47.91 -10.59
C ASP A 248 7.57 -49.40 -10.76
N LYS A 249 7.99 -50.06 -9.67
CA LYS A 249 8.27 -51.51 -9.65
C LYS A 249 7.03 -52.35 -9.93
N ASN A 250 5.85 -51.87 -9.57
CA ASN A 250 4.62 -52.66 -9.62
C ASN A 250 4.01 -52.64 -11.01
N SER A 251 3.84 -51.45 -11.60
CA SER A 251 3.28 -51.26 -12.93
C SER A 251 4.31 -51.35 -14.06
N SER A 252 5.60 -51.11 -13.78
CA SER A 252 6.65 -50.87 -14.79
C SER A 252 6.44 -49.59 -15.63
N GLU A 253 5.62 -48.67 -15.14
CA GLU A 253 5.45 -47.32 -15.69
C GLU A 253 6.70 -46.47 -15.44
N TYR A 254 7.16 -45.77 -16.47
CA TYR A 254 8.25 -44.80 -16.36
C TYR A 254 7.66 -43.49 -15.85
N LEU A 255 8.19 -42.99 -14.74
CA LEU A 255 7.64 -41.83 -14.03
C LEU A 255 8.43 -40.57 -14.38
N ALA A 256 9.76 -40.62 -14.30
CA ALA A 256 10.60 -39.47 -14.62
C ALA A 256 12.01 -39.84 -15.04
N ILE A 257 12.65 -38.92 -15.74
CA ILE A 257 14.06 -38.90 -16.14
C ILE A 257 14.69 -37.64 -15.55
N LEU A 258 15.60 -37.82 -14.60
CA LEU A 258 16.40 -36.71 -14.07
C LEU A 258 17.65 -36.52 -14.92
N LYS A 259 17.73 -35.38 -15.61
CA LYS A 259 18.83 -35.08 -16.52
C LYS A 259 20.13 -34.84 -15.75
N ASN A 260 21.21 -35.48 -16.21
CA ASN A 260 22.57 -35.34 -15.65
C ASN A 260 22.72 -35.71 -14.15
N VAL A 261 21.75 -36.40 -13.55
CA VAL A 261 21.81 -36.90 -12.17
C VAL A 261 22.32 -38.34 -12.15
N ASN A 262 23.22 -38.65 -11.21
CA ASN A 262 23.70 -40.03 -11.01
C ASN A 262 22.72 -40.81 -10.12
N SER A 263 22.25 -41.96 -10.58
CA SER A 263 21.29 -42.76 -9.82
C SER A 263 21.78 -43.21 -8.43
N ASN A 264 23.10 -43.32 -8.22
CA ASN A 264 23.68 -43.70 -6.93
C ASN A 264 23.76 -42.55 -5.93
N SER A 265 23.51 -41.29 -6.34
CA SER A 265 23.47 -40.15 -5.41
C SER A 265 22.10 -39.95 -4.78
N LEU A 266 21.05 -40.56 -5.32
CA LEU A 266 19.70 -40.49 -4.76
C LEU A 266 19.50 -41.50 -3.64
N ASN A 267 18.83 -41.07 -2.58
CA ASN A 267 18.39 -41.91 -1.47
C ASN A 267 17.01 -41.44 -0.99
N SER A 268 16.47 -42.07 0.06
CA SER A 268 15.12 -41.76 0.56
C SER A 268 14.93 -40.31 0.99
N ASP A 269 15.98 -39.60 1.39
CA ASP A 269 15.90 -38.22 1.87
C ASP A 269 15.67 -37.23 0.73
N ASN A 270 15.85 -37.65 -0.53
CA ASN A 270 15.53 -36.85 -1.72
C ASN A 270 14.05 -36.95 -2.11
N PHE A 271 13.26 -37.73 -1.39
CA PHE A 271 11.86 -37.99 -1.70
C PHE A 271 10.97 -37.65 -0.51
N VAL A 272 9.87 -36.96 -0.76
CA VAL A 272 8.86 -36.61 0.25
C VAL A 272 7.52 -37.24 -0.09
N PHE A 273 6.74 -37.54 0.96
CA PHE A 273 5.38 -38.06 0.86
C PHE A 273 4.45 -37.02 1.46
N ASP A 274 4.11 -35.99 0.69
CA ASP A 274 3.32 -34.88 1.19
C ASP A 274 2.54 -34.13 0.10
N GLY A 275 1.82 -34.85 -0.77
CA GLY A 275 1.06 -34.22 -1.86
C GLY A 275 -0.36 -34.78 -2.00
N PHE A 276 -1.35 -33.90 -1.90
CA PHE A 276 -2.61 -34.05 -2.63
C PHE A 276 -2.40 -33.36 -3.98
N GLU A 277 -2.88 -33.96 -5.08
CA GLU A 277 -2.94 -33.20 -6.34
C GLU A 277 -3.85 -31.98 -6.14
N PRO A 278 -3.43 -30.79 -6.60
CA PRO A 278 -4.32 -29.64 -6.66
C PRO A 278 -5.45 -29.99 -7.62
N THR A 279 -6.68 -30.11 -7.10
CA THR A 279 -7.84 -30.32 -7.97
C THR A 279 -8.25 -28.98 -8.55
N PRO A 280 -8.23 -28.78 -9.88
CA PRO A 280 -8.84 -27.60 -10.47
C PRO A 280 -10.35 -27.58 -10.14
N ASP A 281 -10.83 -26.47 -9.56
CA ASP A 281 -12.27 -26.22 -9.39
C ASP A 281 -12.84 -25.96 -10.80
N PRO A 282 -13.98 -26.57 -11.21
CA PRO A 282 -14.43 -26.45 -12.58
C PRO A 282 -14.74 -24.99 -12.92
N THR A 283 -14.20 -24.55 -14.05
CA THR A 283 -14.45 -23.25 -14.68
C THR A 283 -15.91 -22.83 -14.47
N PRO A 284 -16.21 -21.62 -13.98
CA PRO A 284 -17.59 -21.17 -13.81
C PRO A 284 -18.29 -21.20 -15.18
N ILE A 285 -19.21 -22.16 -15.35
CA ILE A 285 -19.99 -22.31 -16.59
C ILE A 285 -20.72 -20.98 -16.84
N PRO A 286 -20.48 -20.27 -17.96
CA PRO A 286 -21.18 -19.04 -18.25
C PRO A 286 -22.69 -19.32 -18.30
N THR A 287 -23.46 -18.52 -17.57
CA THR A 287 -24.92 -18.61 -17.58
C THR A 287 -25.43 -18.52 -19.02
N PRO A 288 -26.32 -19.42 -19.47
CA PRO A 288 -26.81 -19.41 -20.84
C PRO A 288 -27.50 -18.08 -21.15
N ASP A 289 -27.10 -17.48 -22.28
CA ASP A 289 -27.61 -16.25 -22.87
C ASP A 289 -29.14 -16.09 -22.64
N PRO A 290 -29.63 -14.97 -22.09
CA PRO A 290 -31.06 -14.74 -21.95
C PRO A 290 -31.73 -14.92 -23.31
N THR A 291 -32.55 -15.96 -23.40
CA THR A 291 -33.31 -16.28 -24.60
C THR A 291 -33.98 -15.01 -25.13
N PRO A 292 -33.77 -14.61 -26.40
CA PRO A 292 -34.21 -13.32 -26.90
C PRO A 292 -35.71 -13.17 -26.67
N ILE A 293 -36.09 -12.06 -26.02
CA ILE A 293 -37.48 -11.68 -25.80
C ILE A 293 -38.20 -11.77 -27.16
N PRO A 294 -39.23 -12.63 -27.32
CA PRO A 294 -39.89 -12.78 -28.61
C PRO A 294 -40.50 -11.43 -29.02
N THR A 295 -40.13 -10.98 -30.21
CA THR A 295 -40.74 -9.85 -30.89
C THR A 295 -42.26 -10.03 -30.94
N SER A 296 -42.99 -8.96 -30.65
CA SER A 296 -44.46 -8.95 -30.58
C SER A 296 -45.09 -9.46 -31.87
N VAL A 297 -45.64 -10.68 -31.83
CA VAL A 297 -46.54 -11.22 -32.86
C VAL A 297 -47.91 -10.54 -32.71
N PRO A 298 -48.60 -10.19 -33.82
CA PRO A 298 -49.89 -9.49 -33.75
C PRO A 298 -50.98 -10.37 -33.14
N THR A 299 -51.88 -9.69 -32.43
CA THR A 299 -53.02 -10.19 -31.66
C THR A 299 -53.89 -11.20 -32.44
N PRO A 300 -54.13 -12.42 -31.91
CA PRO A 300 -55.25 -13.25 -32.33
C PRO A 300 -56.50 -13.02 -31.45
N ILE A 301 -57.65 -13.14 -32.12
CA ILE A 301 -59.04 -12.96 -31.66
C ILE A 301 -59.38 -13.95 -30.50
N PRO A 302 -60.23 -13.59 -29.52
CA PRO A 302 -60.43 -14.38 -28.31
C PRO A 302 -61.34 -15.61 -28.52
N THR A 303 -61.06 -16.70 -27.80
CA THR A 303 -61.99 -17.80 -27.49
C THR A 303 -61.87 -18.20 -26.00
N PRO A 304 -62.92 -18.80 -25.40
CA PRO A 304 -63.24 -18.59 -23.98
C PRO A 304 -62.57 -19.55 -23.00
N ASP A 305 -62.44 -19.01 -21.79
CA ASP A 305 -61.90 -19.52 -20.51
C ASP A 305 -62.40 -20.90 -20.04
N PRO A 306 -61.51 -21.75 -19.46
CA PRO A 306 -61.90 -22.79 -18.52
C PRO A 306 -61.38 -22.56 -17.08
N THR A 307 -62.34 -22.68 -16.15
CA THR A 307 -62.33 -22.81 -14.69
C THR A 307 -61.03 -23.18 -13.91
N PRO A 308 -60.88 -22.69 -12.66
CA PRO A 308 -59.63 -22.71 -11.88
C PRO A 308 -59.30 -24.06 -11.24
N VAL A 309 -58.01 -24.41 -11.30
CA VAL A 309 -57.35 -25.50 -10.54
C VAL A 309 -56.93 -24.96 -9.16
N PRO A 310 -57.01 -25.74 -8.06
CA PRO A 310 -56.62 -25.28 -6.73
C PRO A 310 -55.11 -24.97 -6.69
N THR A 311 -54.78 -23.78 -6.18
CA THR A 311 -53.41 -23.33 -5.93
C THR A 311 -52.74 -24.27 -4.93
N PRO A 312 -51.53 -24.81 -5.21
CA PRO A 312 -50.78 -25.59 -4.24
C PRO A 312 -50.48 -24.73 -3.01
N VAL A 313 -50.66 -25.30 -1.82
CA VAL A 313 -50.27 -24.67 -0.56
C VAL A 313 -48.74 -24.53 -0.57
N PRO A 314 -48.17 -23.33 -0.31
CA PRO A 314 -46.73 -23.15 -0.34
C PRO A 314 -46.07 -23.99 0.76
N LEU A 315 -45.06 -24.79 0.39
CA LEU A 315 -44.26 -25.61 1.31
C LEU A 315 -43.58 -24.74 2.37
N SER A 316 -43.38 -25.28 3.59
CA SER A 316 -42.62 -24.59 4.66
C SER A 316 -41.14 -24.55 4.29
N VAL A 317 -40.55 -23.36 4.22
CA VAL A 317 -39.16 -23.14 3.79
C VAL A 317 -38.41 -22.28 4.80
N LEU A 318 -37.20 -22.70 5.16
CA LEU A 318 -36.25 -21.91 5.96
C LEU A 318 -35.08 -21.42 5.10
N GLY A 319 -34.67 -20.18 5.27
CA GLY A 319 -33.48 -19.62 4.63
C GLY A 319 -32.94 -18.41 5.38
N PHE A 320 -31.69 -18.04 5.10
CA PHE A 320 -31.14 -16.77 5.56
C PHE A 320 -31.90 -15.60 4.92
N SER A 321 -32.01 -14.49 5.63
CA SER A 321 -32.67 -13.27 5.12
C SER A 321 -31.83 -12.52 4.08
N SER A 322 -30.52 -12.80 4.03
CA SER A 322 -29.52 -12.17 3.17
C SER A 322 -28.43 -13.20 2.88
N ALA A 323 -27.70 -13.01 1.78
CA ALA A 323 -26.48 -13.77 1.51
C ALA A 323 -25.29 -13.31 2.37
N ASN A 324 -25.31 -12.05 2.84
CA ASN A 324 -24.20 -11.45 3.59
C ASN A 324 -24.68 -10.82 4.90
N PHE A 325 -23.89 -11.02 5.96
CA PHE A 325 -24.03 -10.43 7.29
C PHE A 325 -22.68 -9.90 7.76
N SER A 326 -22.66 -9.06 8.81
CA SER A 326 -21.42 -8.49 9.31
C SER A 326 -21.45 -8.17 10.80
N VAL A 327 -20.30 -8.30 11.44
CA VAL A 327 -20.07 -8.04 12.86
C VAL A 327 -18.70 -7.40 13.00
N ASN A 328 -18.53 -6.46 13.93
CA ASN A 328 -17.20 -6.02 14.30
C ASN A 328 -16.52 -7.13 15.10
N GLU A 329 -15.20 -7.26 15.00
CA GLU A 329 -14.40 -8.25 15.72
C GLU A 329 -14.60 -8.19 17.25
N ASN A 330 -14.83 -7.00 17.80
CA ASN A 330 -15.22 -6.78 19.21
C ASN A 330 -16.64 -7.27 19.58
N GLY A 331 -17.31 -7.97 18.67
CA GLY A 331 -18.64 -8.56 18.84
C GLY A 331 -19.81 -7.60 18.66
N THR A 332 -19.56 -6.34 18.27
CA THR A 332 -20.64 -5.38 17.98
C THR A 332 -21.33 -5.72 16.67
N LEU A 333 -22.63 -6.01 16.70
CA LEU A 333 -23.41 -6.39 15.53
C LEU A 333 -23.59 -5.21 14.56
N ILE A 334 -23.22 -5.40 13.28
CA ILE A 334 -23.47 -4.44 12.19
C ILE A 334 -24.74 -4.85 11.45
N ASN A 335 -24.72 -6.03 10.82
CA ASN A 335 -25.83 -6.64 10.10
C ASN A 335 -26.12 -8.02 10.67
N THR A 336 -27.26 -8.17 11.35
CA THR A 336 -27.50 -9.37 12.17
C THR A 336 -27.99 -10.57 11.39
N ILE A 337 -27.36 -11.73 11.63
CA ILE A 337 -27.75 -13.03 11.04
C ILE A 337 -29.19 -13.34 11.39
N THR A 338 -30.05 -13.42 10.38
CA THR A 338 -31.48 -13.62 10.56
C THR A 338 -31.99 -14.76 9.67
N ILE A 339 -32.74 -15.69 10.27
CA ILE A 339 -33.38 -16.82 9.60
C ILE A 339 -34.87 -16.57 9.46
N ASN A 340 -35.38 -16.74 8.25
CA ASN A 340 -36.79 -16.57 7.91
C ASN A 340 -37.45 -17.93 7.67
N ARG A 341 -38.65 -18.13 8.25
CA ARG A 341 -39.57 -19.22 7.91
C ARG A 341 -40.68 -18.68 7.02
N THR A 342 -40.84 -19.24 5.83
CA THR A 342 -41.84 -18.83 4.83
C THR A 342 -42.70 -20.02 4.40
N GLY A 343 -43.86 -19.75 3.77
CA GLY A 343 -44.81 -20.79 3.37
C GLY A 343 -45.70 -21.30 4.52
N GLU A 344 -46.06 -22.59 4.52
CA GLU A 344 -46.83 -23.19 5.61
C GLU A 344 -46.04 -23.09 6.94
N SER A 345 -46.71 -22.77 8.05
CA SER A 345 -46.08 -22.65 9.36
C SER A 345 -46.47 -23.74 10.36
N SER A 346 -47.19 -24.77 9.92
CA SER A 346 -47.56 -25.88 10.81
C SER A 346 -46.35 -26.76 11.16
N GLY A 347 -46.35 -27.31 12.36
CA GLY A 347 -45.28 -28.13 12.89
C GLY A 347 -44.09 -27.35 13.45
N LEU A 348 -43.46 -27.94 14.47
CA LEU A 348 -42.17 -27.52 15.02
C LEU A 348 -41.07 -27.76 13.97
N VAL A 349 -40.18 -26.78 13.81
CA VAL A 349 -38.99 -26.91 12.95
C VAL A 349 -37.76 -26.48 13.72
N THR A 350 -36.73 -27.31 13.68
CA THR A 350 -35.41 -27.04 14.28
C THR A 350 -34.35 -27.13 13.19
N ALA A 351 -33.49 -26.12 13.13
CA ALA A 351 -32.36 -26.03 12.21
C ALA A 351 -31.06 -25.76 12.98
N GLN A 352 -29.93 -26.13 12.37
CA GLN A 352 -28.59 -25.77 12.81
C GLN A 352 -27.97 -24.82 11.79
N ILE A 353 -27.25 -23.83 12.30
CA ILE A 353 -26.32 -23.03 11.52
C ILE A 353 -24.93 -23.53 11.89
N THR A 354 -24.23 -24.08 10.91
CA THR A 354 -22.84 -24.54 11.09
C THR A 354 -21.93 -23.48 10.49
N PRO A 355 -21.13 -22.78 11.32
CA PRO A 355 -20.07 -21.93 10.82
C PRO A 355 -18.87 -22.81 10.43
N THR A 356 -18.26 -22.51 9.28
CA THR A 356 -17.02 -23.11 8.80
C THR A 356 -16.08 -22.01 8.33
N ASP A 357 -14.79 -22.32 8.29
CA ASP A 357 -13.77 -21.35 7.93
C ASP A 357 -14.03 -20.79 6.52
N GLY A 358 -13.79 -19.49 6.38
CA GLY A 358 -13.62 -18.82 5.10
C GLY A 358 -12.20 -18.27 5.07
N THR A 359 -12.06 -16.95 4.99
CA THR A 359 -10.77 -16.30 5.29
C THR A 359 -10.51 -16.20 6.80
N ALA A 360 -11.57 -16.14 7.62
CA ALA A 360 -11.47 -16.27 9.09
C ALA A 360 -11.36 -17.74 9.48
N THR A 361 -10.49 -18.03 10.44
CA THR A 361 -10.24 -19.36 10.99
C THR A 361 -10.80 -19.56 12.40
N ALA A 362 -11.30 -20.76 12.66
CA ALA A 362 -11.75 -21.12 14.01
C ALA A 362 -10.56 -21.14 14.99
N ILE A 363 -10.76 -20.62 16.20
CA ILE A 363 -9.79 -20.46 17.32
C ILE A 363 -9.05 -19.11 17.31
N LEU A 364 -8.79 -18.51 16.15
CA LEU A 364 -8.21 -17.17 16.06
C LEU A 364 -9.32 -16.12 16.05
N ASP A 365 -10.30 -16.27 15.15
CA ASP A 365 -11.19 -15.14 14.80
C ASP A 365 -12.64 -15.41 15.24
N TYR A 366 -13.02 -16.69 15.34
CA TYR A 366 -14.35 -17.08 15.81
C TYR A 366 -14.39 -18.50 16.43
N THR A 367 -15.55 -18.87 16.97
CA THR A 367 -15.80 -20.22 17.48
C THR A 367 -16.66 -21.05 16.52
N ASN A 368 -16.17 -22.24 16.13
CA ASN A 368 -16.86 -23.13 15.18
C ASN A 368 -18.03 -23.95 15.78
N THR A 369 -18.70 -23.44 16.81
CA THR A 369 -19.78 -24.16 17.49
C THR A 369 -21.11 -24.00 16.72
N PRO A 370 -21.75 -25.08 16.24
CA PRO A 370 -23.03 -24.98 15.57
C PRO A 370 -24.12 -24.37 16.45
N VAL A 371 -24.92 -23.47 15.90
CA VAL A 371 -25.98 -22.74 16.63
C VAL A 371 -27.36 -23.26 16.25
N THR A 372 -28.15 -23.60 17.27
CA THR A 372 -29.50 -24.15 17.09
C THR A 372 -30.56 -23.06 17.00
N VAL A 373 -31.40 -23.11 15.96
CA VAL A 373 -32.58 -22.25 15.79
C VAL A 373 -33.84 -23.10 15.80
N THR A 374 -34.86 -22.69 16.56
CA THR A 374 -36.14 -23.41 16.65
C THR A 374 -37.33 -22.47 16.40
N PHE A 375 -38.21 -22.87 15.50
CA PHE A 375 -39.51 -22.25 15.23
C PHE A 375 -40.61 -23.17 15.76
N ALA A 376 -41.40 -22.69 16.71
CA ALA A 376 -42.55 -23.42 17.22
C ALA A 376 -43.64 -23.61 16.15
N ASP A 377 -44.60 -24.48 16.41
CA ASP A 377 -45.80 -24.63 15.57
C ASP A 377 -46.51 -23.26 15.40
N GLY A 378 -46.70 -22.85 14.16
CA GLY A 378 -47.28 -21.55 13.79
C GLY A 378 -46.31 -20.35 13.83
N ASP A 379 -45.07 -20.50 14.29
CA ASP A 379 -44.12 -19.39 14.43
C ASP A 379 -43.46 -19.04 13.09
N ILE A 380 -43.74 -17.83 12.60
CA ILE A 380 -43.12 -17.22 11.40
C ILE A 380 -42.24 -16.02 11.75
N THR A 381 -42.01 -15.75 13.03
CA THR A 381 -41.20 -14.62 13.47
C THR A 381 -39.73 -14.88 13.14
N PRO A 382 -39.04 -14.00 12.40
CA PRO A 382 -37.61 -14.18 12.11
C PRO A 382 -36.79 -14.40 13.37
N LYS A 383 -35.81 -15.30 13.29
CA LYS A 383 -34.91 -15.63 14.40
C LYS A 383 -33.53 -15.06 14.14
N THR A 384 -33.01 -14.34 15.12
CA THR A 384 -31.68 -13.75 15.08
C THR A 384 -30.68 -14.66 15.77
N VAL A 385 -29.49 -14.80 15.18
CA VAL A 385 -28.41 -15.65 15.67
C VAL A 385 -27.12 -14.84 15.80
N ILE A 386 -26.29 -15.22 16.77
CA ILE A 386 -24.96 -14.64 16.99
C ILE A 386 -23.95 -15.79 16.87
N ILE A 387 -22.96 -15.61 16.02
CA ILE A 387 -21.74 -16.43 16.00
C ILE A 387 -20.73 -15.72 16.92
N PRO A 388 -20.20 -16.37 17.96
CA PRO A 388 -19.20 -15.74 18.83
C PRO A 388 -17.89 -15.55 18.06
N VAL A 389 -17.47 -14.30 17.94
CA VAL A 389 -16.16 -13.86 17.44
C VAL A 389 -15.16 -13.73 18.60
N ILE A 390 -13.88 -13.83 18.28
CA ILE A 390 -12.76 -13.62 19.19
C ILE A 390 -12.19 -12.25 18.85
N ASP A 391 -11.95 -11.42 19.86
CA ASP A 391 -11.48 -10.03 19.73
C ASP A 391 -10.02 -9.99 20.16
N ASP A 392 -9.14 -9.45 19.31
CA ASP A 392 -7.75 -9.22 19.67
C ASP A 392 -7.24 -7.77 19.48
N THR A 393 -5.99 -7.59 19.06
CA THR A 393 -5.34 -6.28 18.90
C THR A 393 -4.50 -6.18 17.62
N ILE A 394 -4.63 -7.16 16.72
CA ILE A 394 -3.90 -7.25 15.46
C ILE A 394 -4.83 -6.76 14.36
N PHE A 395 -4.36 -5.78 13.58
CA PHE A 395 -5.12 -5.36 12.42
C PHE A 395 -5.15 -6.46 11.35
N GLU A 396 -6.35 -6.88 10.99
CA GLU A 396 -6.63 -7.92 10.00
C GLU A 396 -7.59 -7.35 8.94
N PRO A 397 -7.47 -7.76 7.66
CA PRO A 397 -8.46 -7.39 6.67
C PRO A 397 -9.84 -7.94 7.07
N THR A 398 -10.93 -7.44 6.47
CA THR A 398 -12.25 -8.02 6.74
C THR A 398 -12.27 -9.49 6.35
N GLU A 399 -12.45 -10.36 7.33
CA GLU A 399 -12.42 -11.79 7.15
C GLU A 399 -13.83 -12.38 7.04
N THR A 400 -13.93 -13.61 6.55
CA THR A 400 -15.20 -14.25 6.23
C THR A 400 -15.35 -15.59 6.94
N VAL A 401 -16.54 -15.82 7.49
CA VAL A 401 -17.00 -17.10 8.03
C VAL A 401 -18.15 -17.60 7.17
N ASN A 402 -18.02 -18.81 6.65
CA ASN A 402 -19.05 -19.47 5.86
C ASN A 402 -20.15 -20.04 6.77
N LEU A 403 -21.42 -19.76 6.48
CA LEU A 403 -22.56 -20.24 7.24
C LEU A 403 -23.43 -21.18 6.40
N ALA A 404 -23.66 -22.40 6.89
CA ALA A 404 -24.56 -23.37 6.25
C ALA A 404 -25.78 -23.68 7.14
N LEU A 405 -26.98 -23.67 6.53
CA LEU A 405 -28.24 -23.96 7.22
C LEU A 405 -28.69 -25.41 6.96
N THR A 406 -28.87 -26.19 8.03
CA THR A 406 -29.35 -27.58 7.94
C THR A 406 -30.58 -27.82 8.82
N ILE A 407 -31.65 -28.40 8.28
CA ILE A 407 -32.81 -28.83 9.09
C ILE A 407 -32.46 -30.10 9.86
N THR A 408 -32.64 -30.07 11.18
CA THR A 408 -32.37 -31.21 12.07
C THR A 408 -33.63 -31.88 12.61
N ALA A 409 -34.78 -31.20 12.57
CA ALA A 409 -36.09 -31.79 12.85
C ALA A 409 -37.24 -30.96 12.24
N GLY A 410 -38.33 -31.61 11.84
CA GLY A 410 -39.54 -30.98 11.30
C GLY A 410 -39.82 -31.32 9.83
N THR A 411 -40.83 -30.67 9.24
CA THR A 411 -41.30 -30.92 7.86
C THR A 411 -40.90 -29.82 6.85
N ALA A 412 -40.16 -28.80 7.29
CA ALA A 412 -39.69 -27.74 6.40
C ALA A 412 -38.52 -28.22 5.53
N THR A 413 -38.35 -27.58 4.38
CA THR A 413 -37.19 -27.74 3.51
C THR A 413 -36.28 -26.53 3.62
N VAL A 414 -34.98 -26.70 3.32
CA VAL A 414 -34.09 -25.56 3.18
C VAL A 414 -34.40 -24.84 1.87
N GLY A 415 -34.46 -23.51 1.91
CA GLY A 415 -34.70 -22.65 0.76
C GLY A 415 -33.47 -22.44 -0.10
N THR A 416 -33.60 -21.60 -1.13
CA THR A 416 -32.50 -21.29 -2.05
C THR A 416 -31.37 -20.51 -1.38
N GLN A 417 -31.67 -19.67 -0.38
CA GLN A 417 -30.68 -19.02 0.46
C GLN A 417 -30.32 -19.92 1.66
N ASN A 418 -29.68 -21.05 1.38
CA ASN A 418 -29.28 -22.06 2.37
C ASN A 418 -27.85 -21.85 2.92
N THR A 419 -27.08 -20.97 2.29
CA THR A 419 -25.78 -20.50 2.75
C THR A 419 -25.78 -18.98 2.91
N ALA A 420 -24.85 -18.48 3.71
CA ALA A 420 -24.56 -17.05 3.84
C ALA A 420 -23.10 -16.86 4.30
N ILE A 421 -22.58 -15.66 4.12
CA ILE A 421 -21.26 -15.24 4.61
C ILE A 421 -21.45 -14.29 5.78
N LEU A 422 -20.74 -14.52 6.88
CA LEU A 422 -20.55 -13.54 7.95
C LEU A 422 -19.19 -12.89 7.76
N GLN A 423 -19.18 -11.57 7.61
CA GLN A 423 -17.97 -10.77 7.58
C GLN A 423 -17.59 -10.33 9.01
N ILE A 424 -16.39 -10.66 9.44
CA ILE A 424 -15.77 -10.12 10.65
C ILE A 424 -15.01 -8.87 10.21
N VAL A 425 -15.53 -7.71 10.59
CA VAL A 425 -14.92 -6.42 10.31
C VAL A 425 -14.01 -6.10 11.46
N ASP A 426 -12.71 -6.13 11.20
CA ASP A 426 -11.71 -5.73 12.17
C ASP A 426 -11.95 -4.27 12.63
N ASN A 427 -11.77 -4.05 13.92
CA ASN A 427 -11.87 -2.75 14.57
C ASN A 427 -10.53 -2.26 15.13
N ASP A 428 -9.45 -2.92 14.81
CA ASP A 428 -8.11 -2.50 15.15
C ASP A 428 -7.58 -1.44 14.17
N PRO A 429 -6.65 -0.59 14.62
CA PRO A 429 -6.13 0.50 13.79
C PRO A 429 -5.28 -0.05 12.64
N SER A 430 -5.67 0.25 11.40
CA SER A 430 -4.94 -0.16 10.19
C SER A 430 -3.70 0.70 9.92
N ASP A 431 -2.63 0.07 9.44
CA ASP A 431 -1.30 0.69 9.31
C ASP A 431 -1.14 1.63 8.08
N ASN A 432 -2.20 1.95 7.30
CA ASN A 432 -2.10 2.74 6.06
C ASN A 432 -2.76 4.13 6.14
N LEU A 433 -1.94 5.19 6.00
CA LEU A 433 -2.41 6.53 5.66
C LEU A 433 -2.96 6.53 4.22
N LEU A 434 -4.29 6.48 4.06
CA LEU A 434 -4.97 6.56 2.76
C LEU A 434 -4.96 8.00 2.26
N LEU A 435 -4.42 8.25 1.05
CA LEU A 435 -4.44 9.58 0.43
C LEU A 435 -5.89 9.96 0.09
N ASN A 436 -6.45 10.89 0.86
CA ASN A 436 -7.83 11.34 0.70
C ASN A 436 -7.97 12.32 -0.47
N SER A 437 -7.02 13.25 -0.60
CA SER A 437 -7.02 14.24 -1.69
C SER A 437 -5.69 14.96 -1.83
N ALA A 438 -5.42 15.48 -3.04
CA ALA A 438 -4.27 16.31 -3.38
C ALA A 438 -4.69 17.48 -4.27
N THR A 439 -4.25 18.70 -4.01
CA THR A 439 -4.66 19.91 -4.76
C THR A 439 -3.60 21.01 -4.74
N TYR A 440 -3.39 21.66 -5.88
CA TYR A 440 -2.60 22.90 -5.98
C TYR A 440 -3.37 24.09 -5.43
N LEU A 441 -2.67 24.93 -4.67
CA LEU A 441 -3.22 26.10 -4.02
C LEU A 441 -2.90 27.36 -4.83
N GLY A 442 -3.94 28.05 -5.30
CA GLY A 442 -3.79 29.31 -6.03
C GLY A 442 -4.21 29.22 -7.51
N THR A 443 -3.70 30.13 -8.33
CA THR A 443 -3.97 30.24 -9.77
C THR A 443 -2.66 30.35 -10.55
N THR A 444 -2.67 30.82 -11.80
CA THR A 444 -1.44 30.93 -12.60
C THR A 444 -0.46 31.94 -11.96
N GLY A 445 0.65 31.47 -11.37
CA GLY A 445 1.67 32.30 -10.75
C GLY A 445 2.71 31.49 -9.97
N ASN A 446 3.56 32.15 -9.17
CA ASN A 446 4.38 31.45 -8.16
C ASN A 446 3.65 31.54 -6.82
N ASP A 447 3.18 30.41 -6.32
CA ASP A 447 2.51 30.27 -5.03
C ASP A 447 3.41 29.54 -4.02
N SER A 448 3.37 29.99 -2.76
CA SER A 448 4.24 29.43 -1.72
C SER A 448 3.47 29.16 -0.43
N GLY A 449 3.44 27.90 0.00
CA GLY A 449 2.94 27.52 1.30
C GLY A 449 3.98 27.81 2.38
N ALA A 450 3.60 28.49 3.45
CA ALA A 450 4.48 28.81 4.58
C ALA A 450 4.30 27.83 5.75
N SER A 451 3.05 27.55 6.14
CA SER A 451 2.72 26.67 7.27
C SER A 451 1.32 26.08 7.09
N VAL A 452 1.08 24.92 7.71
CA VAL A 452 -0.21 24.22 7.73
C VAL A 452 -0.48 23.67 9.13
N GLU A 453 -1.73 23.78 9.57
CA GLU A 453 -2.23 23.25 10.84
C GLU A 453 -3.63 22.68 10.68
N ILE A 454 -4.05 21.80 11.61
CA ILE A 454 -5.41 21.27 11.67
C ILE A 454 -6.14 21.90 12.86
N SER A 455 -7.27 22.54 12.56
CA SER A 455 -8.10 23.19 13.57
C SER A 455 -8.61 22.20 14.62
N PRO A 456 -8.35 22.44 15.92
CA PRO A 456 -8.83 21.56 16.98
C PRO A 456 -10.35 21.66 17.20
N VAL A 457 -10.98 22.73 16.72
CA VAL A 457 -12.41 23.01 16.96
C VAL A 457 -13.30 22.31 15.94
N ASP A 458 -12.93 22.36 14.66
CA ASP A 458 -13.79 21.93 13.55
C ASP A 458 -13.09 21.03 12.53
N ASN A 459 -11.85 20.60 12.82
CA ASN A 459 -11.04 19.72 11.96
C ASN A 459 -10.75 20.29 10.56
N ASN A 460 -10.98 21.59 10.37
CA ASN A 460 -10.65 22.26 9.13
C ASN A 460 -9.13 22.46 9.02
N ILE A 461 -8.61 22.31 7.81
CA ILE A 461 -7.23 22.55 7.46
C ILE A 461 -7.01 24.06 7.36
N ILE A 462 -5.98 24.56 8.04
CA ILE A 462 -5.60 25.96 8.05
C ILE A 462 -4.24 26.06 7.38
N ILE A 463 -4.19 26.75 6.25
CA ILE A 463 -2.94 27.00 5.53
C ILE A 463 -2.62 28.49 5.52
N ALA A 464 -1.33 28.79 5.69
CA ALA A 464 -0.77 30.11 5.50
C ALA A 464 0.21 30.07 4.33
N GLY A 465 0.17 31.10 3.50
CA GLY A 465 1.09 31.20 2.38
C GLY A 465 0.89 32.46 1.57
N ASN A 466 1.68 32.59 0.51
CA ASN A 466 1.49 33.58 -0.51
C ASN A 466 0.79 32.93 -1.69
N PHE A 467 -0.47 33.31 -1.91
CA PHE A 467 -1.33 32.75 -2.93
C PHE A 467 -1.78 33.86 -3.86
N ASN A 468 -1.55 33.71 -5.16
CA ASN A 468 -1.78 34.70 -6.19
C ASN A 468 -1.10 36.04 -5.91
N GLY A 469 0.11 35.99 -5.33
CA GLY A 469 0.86 37.18 -4.93
C GLY A 469 0.30 37.92 -3.71
N VAL A 470 -0.67 37.34 -3.00
CA VAL A 470 -1.22 37.86 -1.76
C VAL A 470 -0.95 36.88 -0.62
N GLY A 471 -0.23 37.33 0.42
CA GLY A 471 -0.14 36.55 1.65
C GLY A 471 -1.48 36.48 2.35
N ALA A 472 -1.93 35.27 2.63
CA ALA A 472 -3.25 35.00 3.16
C ALA A 472 -3.29 33.71 3.99
N ILE A 473 -4.34 33.61 4.80
CA ILE A 473 -4.77 32.37 5.45
C ILE A 473 -5.92 31.81 4.64
N GLN A 474 -5.84 30.55 4.23
CA GLN A 474 -6.98 29.84 3.66
C GLN A 474 -7.42 28.74 4.63
N ARG A 475 -8.74 28.56 4.76
CA ARG A 475 -9.33 27.43 5.49
C ARG A 475 -9.93 26.46 4.50
N LEU A 476 -9.72 25.16 4.68
CA LEU A 476 -10.23 24.10 3.82
C LEU A 476 -10.82 22.98 4.67
N GLN A 477 -11.72 22.19 4.08
CA GLN A 477 -12.18 20.91 4.66
C GLN A 477 -11.37 19.76 4.05
N ASN A 478 -11.25 18.66 4.79
CA ASN A 478 -10.67 17.43 4.24
C ASN A 478 -11.41 17.02 2.95
N GLY A 479 -10.68 16.67 1.90
CA GLY A 479 -11.27 16.34 0.59
C GLY A 479 -11.82 17.51 -0.25
N ASN A 480 -11.94 18.73 0.32
CA ASN A 480 -12.45 19.89 -0.43
C ASN A 480 -11.33 20.68 -1.10
N THR A 481 -11.60 21.12 -2.33
CA THR A 481 -10.64 21.85 -3.17
C THR A 481 -10.88 23.35 -3.23
N ALA A 482 -12.05 23.79 -2.75
CA ALA A 482 -12.36 25.20 -2.56
C ALA A 482 -12.09 25.61 -1.11
N SER A 483 -11.43 26.77 -0.95
CA SER A 483 -11.29 27.36 0.39
C SER A 483 -12.66 27.79 0.95
N LEU A 484 -12.92 27.40 2.19
CA LEU A 484 -14.06 27.87 2.98
C LEU A 484 -13.99 29.38 3.25
N SER A 485 -12.77 29.89 3.44
CA SER A 485 -12.52 31.31 3.70
C SER A 485 -11.09 31.66 3.34
N ASN A 486 -10.91 32.78 2.65
CA ASN A 486 -9.62 33.35 2.33
C ASN A 486 -9.46 34.71 3.03
N THR A 487 -8.45 34.84 3.88
CA THR A 487 -8.24 35.98 4.75
C THR A 487 -6.90 36.66 4.43
N PRO A 488 -6.91 37.81 3.73
CA PRO A 488 -5.68 38.51 3.36
C PRO A 488 -4.91 39.05 4.58
N LEU A 489 -3.60 38.81 4.58
CA LEU A 489 -2.67 39.27 5.61
C LEU A 489 -1.97 40.58 5.23
N GLY A 490 -1.96 40.94 3.95
CA GLY A 490 -1.45 42.24 3.49
C GLY A 490 0.08 42.34 3.47
N GLY A 491 0.76 41.19 3.34
CA GLY A 491 2.20 41.05 3.27
C GLY A 491 2.60 39.58 3.08
N ILE A 492 3.89 39.28 2.99
CA ILE A 492 4.41 37.90 2.90
C ILE A 492 4.23 37.19 4.25
N VAL A 493 3.75 35.95 4.20
CA VAL A 493 3.60 35.10 5.39
C VAL A 493 4.87 34.28 5.60
N ASN A 494 5.42 34.33 6.80
CA ASN A 494 6.60 33.57 7.18
C ASN A 494 6.25 32.31 7.98
N ASP A 495 5.25 32.39 8.87
CA ASP A 495 4.85 31.28 9.74
C ASP A 495 3.42 31.46 10.28
N LEU A 496 2.83 30.37 10.75
CA LEU A 496 1.51 30.32 11.37
C LEU A 496 1.46 29.21 12.43
N ASP A 497 0.72 29.45 13.51
CA ASP A 497 0.37 28.45 14.52
C ASP A 497 -1.10 28.61 14.96
N VAL A 498 -1.68 27.55 15.53
CA VAL A 498 -3.08 27.46 15.95
C VAL A 498 -3.17 27.03 17.41
N ASP A 499 -3.92 27.80 18.20
CA ASP A 499 -4.21 27.47 19.60
C ASP A 499 -4.99 26.14 19.67
N ARG A 500 -4.46 25.20 20.47
CA ARG A 500 -4.95 23.81 20.57
C ARG A 500 -6.31 23.67 21.25
N ASP A 501 -6.75 24.68 22.00
CA ASP A 501 -8.05 24.69 22.68
C ASP A 501 -9.05 25.58 21.94
N SER A 502 -8.67 26.82 21.65
CA SER A 502 -9.60 27.84 21.12
C SER A 502 -9.69 27.83 19.59
N GLY A 503 -8.67 27.28 18.90
CA GLY A 503 -8.51 27.39 17.45
C GLY A 503 -8.12 28.79 16.98
N GLU A 504 -7.79 29.72 17.88
CA GLU A 504 -7.25 31.04 17.50
C GLU A 504 -6.02 30.87 16.61
N ILE A 505 -6.00 31.61 15.49
CA ILE A 505 -4.97 31.48 14.48
C ILE A 505 -4.04 32.67 14.58
N VAL A 506 -2.74 32.43 14.78
CA VAL A 506 -1.72 33.49 14.72
C VAL A 506 -0.87 33.32 13.47
N ALA A 507 -0.74 34.39 12.69
CA ALA A 507 0.14 34.43 11.54
C ALA A 507 1.15 35.58 11.67
N VAL A 508 2.37 35.33 11.20
CA VAL A 508 3.46 36.31 11.19
C VAL A 508 4.08 36.49 9.83
N GLY A 509 4.64 37.67 9.59
CA GLY A 509 5.23 38.03 8.31
C GLY A 509 5.91 39.39 8.32
N ASP A 510 6.10 39.96 7.12
CA ASP A 510 6.53 41.36 6.95
C ASP A 510 5.41 42.37 7.32
N PHE A 511 4.17 41.90 7.42
CA PHE A 511 3.01 42.65 7.92
C PHE A 511 2.95 42.72 9.45
N GLY A 512 3.81 41.98 10.16
CA GLY A 512 3.84 41.91 11.62
C GLY A 512 3.16 40.66 12.15
N ILE A 513 2.34 40.82 13.19
CA ILE A 513 1.55 39.77 13.83
C ILE A 513 0.07 40.05 13.57
N LYS A 514 -0.69 39.01 13.24
CA LYS A 514 -2.15 39.07 13.22
C LYS A 514 -2.72 37.82 13.90
N VAL A 515 -3.62 38.03 14.85
CA VAL A 515 -4.37 36.95 15.52
C VAL A 515 -5.82 37.01 15.09
N TYR A 516 -6.37 35.86 14.71
CA TYR A 516 -7.72 35.71 14.17
C TYR A 516 -8.56 34.78 15.03
N ASN A 517 -9.83 35.14 15.16
CA ASN A 517 -10.84 34.20 15.64
C ASN A 517 -11.30 33.32 14.47
N PRO A 518 -11.17 31.98 14.56
CA PRO A 518 -11.46 31.08 13.44
C PRO A 518 -12.96 31.12 13.06
N THR A 519 -13.85 31.24 14.04
CA THR A 519 -15.31 31.16 13.83
C THR A 519 -15.90 32.48 13.36
N ALA A 520 -15.37 33.61 13.84
CA ALA A 520 -15.86 34.95 13.47
C ALA A 520 -15.15 35.54 12.25
N ASN A 521 -14.02 34.96 11.82
CA ASN A 521 -13.12 35.48 10.79
C ASN A 521 -12.73 36.96 11.00
N THR A 522 -12.52 37.34 12.27
CA THR A 522 -12.16 38.70 12.67
C THR A 522 -10.76 38.73 13.25
N VAL A 523 -10.01 39.80 12.95
CA VAL A 523 -8.75 40.09 13.64
C VAL A 523 -9.05 40.47 15.09
N LEU A 524 -8.51 39.70 16.04
CA LEU A 524 -8.60 39.98 17.46
C LEU A 524 -7.63 41.09 17.86
N TRP A 525 -6.39 40.99 17.40
CA TRP A 525 -5.38 42.03 17.54
C TRP A 525 -4.30 41.89 16.47
N SER A 526 -3.54 42.97 16.27
CA SER A 526 -2.40 43.00 15.36
C SER A 526 -1.28 43.89 15.88
N GLN A 527 -0.06 43.58 15.45
CA GLN A 527 1.14 44.32 15.81
C GLN A 527 2.03 44.47 14.58
N PRO A 528 2.28 45.68 14.08
CA PRO A 528 3.19 45.88 12.95
C PRO A 528 4.63 45.49 13.30
N GLY A 529 5.37 44.99 12.30
CA GLY A 529 6.77 44.61 12.44
C GLY A 529 7.15 43.56 11.41
N THR A 530 8.31 42.93 11.60
CA THR A 530 8.71 41.75 10.83
C THR A 530 9.02 40.65 11.82
N PHE A 531 8.38 39.50 11.65
CA PHE A 531 8.56 38.33 12.50
C PHE A 531 8.69 37.10 11.62
N ASN A 532 9.52 36.15 12.04
CA ASN A 532 9.92 35.01 11.23
C ASN A 532 9.24 33.73 11.65
N ARG A 533 9.09 33.48 12.95
CA ARG A 533 8.43 32.29 13.50
C ARG A 533 7.46 32.65 14.61
N VAL A 534 6.43 31.83 14.81
CA VAL A 534 5.40 32.06 15.82
C VAL A 534 4.93 30.77 16.45
N ALA A 535 4.55 30.83 17.73
CA ALA A 535 3.84 29.77 18.41
C ALA A 535 2.80 30.34 19.39
N ILE A 536 1.71 29.64 19.67
CA ILE A 536 0.61 30.08 20.54
C ILE A 536 0.26 29.03 21.60
N ALA A 537 0.03 29.48 22.84
CA ALA A 537 -0.42 28.65 23.95
C ALA A 537 -1.94 28.77 24.16
N ASN A 538 -2.52 27.84 24.95
CA ASN A 538 -3.97 27.68 25.11
C ASN A 538 -4.68 28.86 25.80
N ASP A 539 -3.93 29.77 26.43
CA ASP A 539 -4.49 31.01 27.00
C ASP A 539 -4.37 32.22 26.07
N GLY A 540 -4.02 31.99 24.80
CA GLY A 540 -3.78 33.00 23.78
C GLY A 540 -2.41 33.70 23.91
N THR A 541 -1.52 33.23 24.79
CA THR A 541 -0.14 33.77 24.85
C THR A 541 0.60 33.42 23.56
N VAL A 542 1.13 34.43 22.89
CA VAL A 542 1.85 34.28 21.62
C VAL A 542 3.35 34.48 21.84
N ALA A 543 4.16 33.53 21.40
CA ALA A 543 5.61 33.66 21.29
C ALA A 543 6.02 33.95 19.85
N THR A 544 6.81 35.01 19.64
CA THR A 544 7.33 35.36 18.31
C THR A 544 8.84 35.40 18.31
N LEU A 545 9.44 34.99 17.20
CA LEU A 545 10.87 35.08 16.92
C LEU A 545 11.13 36.03 15.75
N ASN A 546 12.06 36.96 15.93
CA ASN A 546 12.59 37.81 14.86
C ASN A 546 14.07 37.46 14.63
N ASN A 547 14.37 36.94 13.44
CA ASN A 547 15.71 36.46 13.05
C ASN A 547 16.66 37.61 12.67
N SER A 548 16.15 38.81 12.41
CA SER A 548 17.00 39.98 12.12
C SER A 548 17.58 40.59 13.40
N THR A 549 16.89 40.40 14.52
CA THR A 549 17.28 40.92 15.84
C THR A 549 17.62 39.82 16.84
N ASP A 550 17.46 38.55 16.46
CA ASP A 550 17.59 37.37 17.32
C ASP A 550 16.75 37.45 18.60
N THR A 551 15.58 38.07 18.54
CA THR A 551 14.73 38.34 19.71
C THR A 551 13.52 37.44 19.78
N ILE A 552 13.27 36.89 20.98
CA ILE A 552 12.01 36.28 21.38
C ILE A 552 11.16 37.34 22.08
N ILE A 553 9.88 37.41 21.75
CA ILE A 553 8.91 38.27 22.42
C ILE A 553 7.68 37.45 22.79
N LEU A 554 7.22 37.59 24.03
CA LEU A 554 5.93 37.05 24.48
C LEU A 554 4.88 38.16 24.49
N TRP A 555 3.71 37.85 23.96
CA TRP A 555 2.52 38.70 23.93
C TRP A 555 1.39 37.99 24.66
N ASN A 556 0.57 38.72 25.40
CA ASN A 556 -0.67 38.13 25.93
C ASN A 556 -1.73 37.99 24.83
N GLY A 557 -2.84 37.30 25.11
CA GLY A 557 -3.96 37.12 24.18
C GLY A 557 -4.67 38.40 23.71
N THR A 558 -4.26 39.57 24.22
CA THR A 558 -4.77 40.89 23.77
C THR A 558 -3.75 41.70 22.96
N GLY A 559 -2.58 41.13 22.66
CA GLY A 559 -1.51 41.79 21.89
C GLY A 559 -0.63 42.74 22.69
N THR A 560 -0.67 42.69 24.04
CA THR A 560 0.28 43.44 24.87
C THR A 560 1.55 42.63 25.07
N GLN A 561 2.71 43.23 24.79
CA GLN A 561 4.00 42.61 25.08
C GLN A 561 4.16 42.36 26.58
N LEU A 562 4.41 41.12 26.95
CA LEU A 562 4.67 40.68 28.33
C LEU A 562 6.16 40.80 28.68
N THR A 563 7.03 40.28 27.83
CA THR A 563 8.47 40.23 28.04
C THR A 563 9.18 39.99 26.70
N SER A 564 10.48 40.30 26.64
CA SER A 564 11.33 39.97 25.51
C SER A 564 12.75 39.63 25.96
N THR A 565 13.42 38.79 25.18
CA THR A 565 14.84 38.48 25.39
C THR A 565 15.55 38.35 24.05
N THR A 566 16.79 38.82 23.98
CA THR A 566 17.67 38.60 22.82
C THR A 566 18.48 37.34 23.07
N LEU A 567 18.50 36.44 22.09
CA LEU A 567 19.31 35.25 22.14
C LEU A 567 20.80 35.64 22.23
N THR A 568 21.51 34.98 23.13
CA THR A 568 22.92 35.29 23.42
C THR A 568 23.82 34.31 22.65
N GLY A 569 24.91 34.80 22.05
CA GLY A 569 25.87 33.96 21.29
C GLY A 569 26.68 34.76 20.28
N THR A 570 27.71 34.16 19.70
CA THR A 570 28.44 34.76 18.57
C THR A 570 27.71 34.43 17.27
N ASN A 571 27.12 35.44 16.62
CA ASN A 571 26.45 35.32 15.33
C ASN A 571 25.36 34.21 15.35
N VAL A 572 24.31 34.47 16.12
CA VAL A 572 23.16 33.57 16.32
C VAL A 572 22.30 33.58 15.07
N ASN A 573 21.81 32.42 14.67
CA ASN A 573 20.86 32.27 13.57
C ASN A 573 19.75 31.35 14.05
N PRO A 574 18.69 31.88 14.67
CA PRO A 574 17.59 31.07 15.17
C PRO A 574 16.78 30.53 13.99
N ALA A 575 16.37 29.26 14.10
CA ALA A 575 15.71 28.53 13.03
C ALA A 575 14.22 28.35 13.30
N ASP A 576 13.84 28.02 14.54
CA ASP A 576 12.48 27.62 14.92
C ASP A 576 12.15 27.96 16.38
N ILE A 577 10.86 28.16 16.68
CA ILE A 577 10.30 28.42 18.01
C ILE A 577 9.06 27.56 18.24
N THR A 578 8.89 27.05 19.45
CA THR A 578 7.61 26.47 19.90
C THR A 578 7.34 26.89 21.34
N ILE A 579 6.08 26.82 21.76
CA ILE A 579 5.65 27.13 23.12
C ILE A 579 4.86 25.95 23.69
N ASP A 580 5.12 25.59 24.93
CA ASP A 580 4.28 24.63 25.64
C ASP A 580 2.89 25.22 25.85
N PRO A 581 1.82 24.55 25.38
CA PRO A 581 0.47 25.08 25.40
C PRO A 581 -0.08 25.35 26.81
N THR A 582 0.46 24.68 27.83
CA THR A 582 0.00 24.79 29.22
C THR A 582 0.98 25.58 30.08
N THR A 583 2.26 25.20 30.07
CA THR A 583 3.27 25.80 30.96
C THR A 583 3.80 27.13 30.43
N LYS A 584 3.59 27.42 29.15
CA LYS A 584 4.11 28.61 28.45
C LYS A 584 5.62 28.71 28.46
N GLN A 585 6.31 27.58 28.68
CA GLN A 585 7.73 27.48 28.42
C GLN A 585 7.98 27.64 26.93
N VAL A 586 9.01 28.40 26.58
CA VAL A 586 9.36 28.69 25.18
C VAL A 586 10.63 27.96 24.83
N PHE A 587 10.64 27.30 23.68
CA PHE A 587 11.79 26.56 23.18
C PHE A 587 12.22 27.13 21.84
N VAL A 588 13.52 27.31 21.66
CA VAL A 588 14.10 27.85 20.42
C VAL A 588 15.29 27.01 20.00
N THR A 589 15.34 26.69 18.71
CA THR A 589 16.46 25.99 18.06
C THR A 589 17.12 26.91 17.05
N GLY A 590 18.36 26.60 16.68
CA GLY A 590 19.10 27.30 15.63
C GLY A 590 20.59 26.99 15.72
N TYR A 591 21.41 27.83 15.10
CA TYR A 591 22.86 27.64 15.14
C TYR A 591 23.64 28.90 15.52
N ASN A 592 24.78 28.70 16.16
CA ASN A 592 25.81 29.72 16.33
C ASN A 592 26.81 29.60 15.16
N GLN A 593 27.04 30.69 14.43
CA GLN A 593 28.08 30.73 13.40
C GLN A 593 29.43 31.04 14.04
N VAL A 594 30.25 30.00 14.20
CA VAL A 594 31.51 30.08 14.93
C VAL A 594 32.67 30.59 14.06
N THR A 595 32.79 30.05 12.84
CA THR A 595 33.73 30.52 11.80
C THR A 595 33.02 30.58 10.46
N SER A 596 33.65 31.02 9.37
CA SER A 596 33.02 30.96 8.03
C SER A 596 32.71 29.54 7.53
N LEU A 597 33.25 28.50 8.18
CA LEU A 597 33.09 27.09 7.79
C LEU A 597 32.46 26.22 8.89
N LEU A 598 32.23 26.76 10.09
CA LEU A 598 31.74 26.00 11.25
C LEU A 598 30.48 26.63 11.83
N GLN A 599 29.40 25.84 11.86
CA GLN A 599 28.17 26.10 12.59
C GLN A 599 28.03 25.07 13.72
N THR A 600 27.47 25.50 14.85
CA THR A 600 27.12 24.60 15.95
C THR A 600 25.64 24.76 16.27
N PRO A 601 24.91 23.66 16.48
CA PRO A 601 23.49 23.73 16.83
C PRO A 601 23.30 24.43 18.19
N PHE A 602 22.06 24.75 18.56
CA PHE A 602 21.64 25.02 19.92
C PHE A 602 20.16 24.70 20.09
N LEU A 603 19.79 24.28 21.30
CA LEU A 603 18.41 24.24 21.76
C LEU A 603 18.33 24.91 23.14
N ARG A 604 17.45 25.90 23.26
CA ARG A 604 17.32 26.72 24.47
C ARG A 604 15.88 26.69 24.96
N GLY A 605 15.71 26.35 26.24
CA GLY A 605 14.44 26.42 26.93
C GLY A 605 14.36 27.64 27.84
N PHE A 606 13.20 28.29 27.84
CA PHE A 606 12.90 29.46 28.64
C PHE A 606 11.59 29.27 29.40
N ASP A 607 11.49 29.86 30.59
CA ASP A 607 10.22 29.91 31.31
C ASP A 607 9.24 30.93 30.70
N SER A 608 8.05 31.03 31.25
CA SER A 608 7.01 31.97 30.80
C SER A 608 7.36 33.45 30.99
N ALA A 609 8.49 33.77 31.62
CA ALA A 609 9.04 35.11 31.77
C ALA A 609 10.28 35.34 30.89
N LEU A 610 10.62 34.38 30.03
CA LEU A 610 11.82 34.32 29.19
C LEU A 610 13.15 34.27 29.96
N ASN A 611 13.14 33.77 31.21
CA ASN A 611 14.37 33.38 31.88
C ASN A 611 14.85 32.04 31.34
N SER A 612 16.16 31.88 31.16
CA SER A 612 16.73 30.62 30.68
C SER A 612 16.52 29.51 31.71
N LEU A 613 15.85 28.43 31.30
CA LEU A 613 15.70 27.19 32.08
C LEU A 613 16.93 26.30 31.90
N TRP A 614 17.25 26.03 30.65
CA TRP A 614 18.35 25.16 30.27
C TRP A 614 18.82 25.51 28.86
N LYS A 615 20.05 25.05 28.57
CA LYS A 615 20.69 25.17 27.27
C LYS A 615 21.29 23.81 26.94
N THR A 616 20.74 23.17 25.92
CA THR A 616 21.20 21.87 25.43
C THR A 616 21.72 22.06 24.02
N TRP A 617 22.79 21.36 23.71
CA TRP A 617 23.49 21.46 22.43
C TRP A 617 23.99 22.85 22.03
N ASP A 618 24.03 23.81 22.97
CA ASP A 618 24.54 25.18 22.74
C ASP A 618 26.07 25.22 22.88
N PHE A 619 26.78 24.75 21.86
CA PHE A 619 28.24 24.58 21.90
C PHE A 619 29.00 25.85 21.55
N SER A 620 30.15 26.02 22.21
CA SER A 620 31.17 27.00 21.83
C SER A 620 32.16 26.45 20.80
N ALA A 621 32.92 27.34 20.16
CA ALA A 621 34.02 26.98 19.26
C ALA A 621 35.04 25.99 19.88
N THR A 622 35.33 26.18 21.17
CA THR A 622 36.32 25.41 21.92
C THR A 622 35.84 24.02 22.31
N GLU A 623 34.53 23.80 22.27
CA GLU A 623 33.88 22.53 22.58
C GLU A 623 33.78 21.61 21.35
N VAL A 624 34.20 22.08 20.16
CA VAL A 624 34.24 21.30 18.92
C VAL A 624 35.65 20.82 18.64
N THR A 625 35.84 19.50 18.56
CA THR A 625 37.12 18.87 18.18
C THR A 625 37.11 18.45 16.71
N GLY A 626 38.25 18.61 16.00
CA GLY A 626 38.35 18.30 14.56
C GLY A 626 38.13 19.48 13.60
N GLN A 627 38.43 20.71 14.04
CA GLN A 627 38.11 22.05 13.47
C GLN A 627 38.40 22.33 11.98
N ASN A 628 38.79 21.35 11.16
CA ASN A 628 39.06 21.51 9.72
C ASN A 628 37.88 21.07 8.83
N LEU A 629 36.71 20.76 9.40
CA LEU A 629 35.58 20.19 8.67
C LEU A 629 34.35 21.09 8.74
N ARG A 630 33.63 21.13 7.60
CA ARG A 630 32.36 21.85 7.46
C ARG A 630 31.31 21.13 8.33
N ALA A 631 30.64 21.87 9.20
CA ALA A 631 29.40 21.42 9.83
C ALA A 631 28.28 22.31 9.29
N ASP A 632 27.40 21.73 8.48
CA ASP A 632 26.13 22.33 8.09
C ASP A 632 25.03 21.86 9.04
N THR A 633 24.37 22.80 9.71
CA THR A 633 23.22 22.54 10.58
C THR A 633 21.97 23.31 10.14
N ARG A 634 21.90 23.70 8.86
CA ARG A 634 20.75 24.42 8.32
C ARG A 634 19.53 23.50 8.28
N GLY A 635 18.43 23.93 8.90
CA GLY A 635 17.14 23.24 8.83
C GLY A 635 16.70 22.52 10.12
N GLU A 636 17.11 23.02 11.29
CA GLU A 636 16.53 22.56 12.55
C GLU A 636 15.06 22.96 12.69
N ARG A 637 14.24 22.02 13.19
CA ARG A 637 12.81 22.20 13.44
C ARG A 637 12.44 21.65 14.81
N ILE A 638 11.49 22.29 15.48
CA ILE A 638 11.00 21.85 16.79
C ILE A 638 9.49 21.91 16.85
N THR A 639 8.90 21.02 17.66
CA THR A 639 7.48 21.04 17.98
C THR A 639 7.23 20.49 19.38
N ILE A 640 6.11 20.85 19.99
CA ILE A 640 5.59 20.19 21.19
C ILE A 640 4.50 19.22 20.75
N GLY A 641 4.61 17.93 21.03
CA GLY A 641 3.53 16.99 20.76
C GLY A 641 2.31 17.26 21.64
N LYS A 642 1.15 16.73 21.26
CA LYS A 642 -0.05 16.80 22.11
C LYS A 642 0.07 15.91 23.36
N ASP A 643 1.00 14.96 23.35
CA ASP A 643 1.45 14.18 24.50
C ASP A 643 2.29 15.00 25.51
N GLY A 644 2.65 16.24 25.17
CA GLY A 644 3.50 17.13 25.99
C GLY A 644 5.00 16.92 25.81
N GLY A 645 5.43 16.05 24.87
CA GLY A 645 6.84 15.87 24.54
C GLY A 645 7.40 17.03 23.72
N LEU A 646 8.67 17.41 23.95
CA LEU A 646 9.40 18.33 23.05
C LEU A 646 10.18 17.52 22.03
N TYR A 647 9.89 17.75 20.75
CA TYR A 647 10.51 17.02 19.65
C TYR A 647 11.39 17.95 18.83
N LEU A 648 12.59 17.48 18.53
CA LEU A 648 13.60 18.19 17.74
C LEU A 648 14.00 17.36 16.54
N LEU A 649 14.11 18.01 15.40
CA LEU A 649 14.70 17.52 14.16
C LEU A 649 15.91 18.40 13.84
N GLY A 650 17.06 17.78 13.60
CA GLY A 650 18.27 18.51 13.20
C GLY A 650 19.09 17.79 12.15
N LYS A 651 19.95 18.55 11.47
CA LYS A 651 20.88 18.07 10.44
C LYS A 651 22.30 18.35 10.87
N THR A 652 23.21 17.44 10.57
CA THR A 652 24.65 17.60 10.82
C THR A 652 25.44 17.01 9.66
N ASP A 653 26.42 17.73 9.13
CA ASP A 653 27.37 17.11 8.19
C ASP A 653 28.31 16.16 8.94
N GLY A 654 28.38 14.90 8.49
CA GLY A 654 29.15 13.80 9.07
C GLY A 654 30.65 13.86 8.80
N GLY A 655 31.24 15.04 8.87
CA GLY A 655 32.66 15.13 9.16
C GLY A 655 33.01 14.41 10.46
N ASN A 656 34.30 14.18 10.72
CA ASN A 656 34.85 13.61 11.97
C ASN A 656 34.63 14.51 13.21
N ASN A 657 33.61 15.37 13.23
CA ASN A 657 33.37 16.34 14.28
C ASN A 657 32.83 15.61 15.52
N VAL A 658 33.59 15.67 16.60
CA VAL A 658 33.14 15.23 17.92
C VAL A 658 32.79 16.48 18.72
N PHE A 659 31.50 16.69 18.96
CA PHE A 659 31.01 17.71 19.88
C PHE A 659 31.29 17.26 21.31
N GLN A 660 31.87 18.14 22.13
CA GLN A 660 32.12 17.89 23.55
C GLN A 660 31.37 18.87 24.44
N ARG A 661 30.92 18.43 25.62
CA ARG A 661 30.41 19.30 26.70
C ARG A 661 31.05 18.84 27.98
N ASN A 662 31.73 19.74 28.69
CA ASN A 662 32.46 19.42 29.92
C ASN A 662 33.45 18.24 29.75
N GLY A 663 34.10 18.14 28.58
CA GLY A 663 35.06 17.06 28.27
C GLY A 663 34.44 15.70 27.95
N GLN A 664 33.11 15.58 27.87
CA GLN A 664 32.40 14.37 27.44
C GLN A 664 32.09 14.45 25.93
N ASN A 665 32.34 13.37 25.18
CA ASN A 665 32.02 13.26 23.75
C ASN A 665 30.51 13.05 23.55
N ILE A 666 29.80 14.10 23.19
CA ILE A 666 28.34 14.10 23.07
C ILE A 666 27.89 13.26 21.89
N THR A 667 28.59 13.32 20.75
CA THR A 667 28.30 12.46 19.59
C THR A 667 28.36 10.97 19.96
N GLN A 668 29.26 10.61 20.89
CA GLN A 668 29.49 9.24 21.34
C GLN A 668 28.51 8.81 22.43
N THR A 669 28.13 9.71 23.35
CA THR A 669 27.07 9.47 24.33
C THR A 669 25.69 9.42 23.67
N LEU A 670 25.41 10.27 22.69
CA LEU A 670 24.20 10.19 21.88
C LEU A 670 24.08 8.82 21.21
N ALA A 671 25.14 8.30 20.60
CA ALA A 671 25.13 6.94 20.03
C ALA A 671 24.79 5.82 21.05
N THR A 672 24.85 6.07 22.37
CA THR A 672 24.41 5.10 23.41
C THR A 672 22.95 5.27 23.84
N LEU A 673 22.33 6.41 23.55
CA LEU A 673 20.92 6.74 23.85
C LEU A 673 20.06 6.82 22.58
N VAL A 674 20.68 6.60 21.44
CA VAL A 674 20.13 6.80 20.10
C VAL A 674 20.37 5.52 19.33
N ASN A 675 19.31 4.87 18.85
CA ASN A 675 19.46 3.69 18.00
C ASN A 675 20.10 4.16 16.68
N VAL A 676 21.33 3.69 16.43
CA VAL A 676 22.02 3.95 15.17
C VAL A 676 21.68 2.80 14.27
N ASP A 677 20.95 3.07 13.19
CA ASP A 677 20.76 2.07 12.15
C ASP A 677 22.11 1.47 11.74
N SER A 678 22.15 0.17 11.47
CA SER A 678 23.35 -0.61 11.13
C SER A 678 23.95 -0.25 9.76
N PHE A 679 24.09 1.04 9.46
CA PHE A 679 24.80 1.55 8.30
C PHE A 679 26.30 1.56 8.58
N ASN A 680 26.99 0.53 8.11
CA ASN A 680 28.44 0.51 8.13
C ASN A 680 29.00 1.68 7.32
N ASN A 681 29.87 2.45 7.97
CA ASN A 681 30.64 3.52 7.38
C ASN A 681 31.55 2.93 6.29
N PHE A 682 31.20 3.10 5.00
CA PHE A 682 32.08 2.70 3.90
C PHE A 682 33.29 3.63 3.91
N SER A 683 34.40 3.13 4.45
CA SER A 683 35.68 3.82 4.48
C SER A 683 36.10 4.23 3.06
N GLY A 684 35.96 5.50 2.71
CA GLY A 684 36.63 6.08 1.54
C GLY A 684 35.79 6.92 0.57
N ALA A 685 34.45 6.96 0.67
CA ALA A 685 33.64 7.91 -0.11
C ALA A 685 33.30 9.12 0.77
N GLY A 686 33.44 10.34 0.23
CA GLY A 686 33.34 11.61 0.97
C GLY A 686 32.12 11.76 1.88
N ALA A 687 32.34 12.48 2.99
CA ALA A 687 31.40 12.97 4.01
C ALA A 687 29.91 12.82 3.68
N GLY A 688 29.23 11.87 4.34
CA GLY A 688 27.76 11.86 4.41
C GLY A 688 27.28 12.82 5.49
N SER A 689 26.09 13.40 5.34
CA SER A 689 25.41 14.13 6.43
C SER A 689 24.48 13.17 7.18
N PHE A 690 24.08 13.55 8.39
CA PHE A 690 23.16 12.82 9.23
C PHE A 690 22.06 13.77 9.65
N THR A 691 20.82 13.33 9.48
CA THR A 691 19.70 13.90 10.20
C THR A 691 19.57 13.14 11.51
N PHE A 692 19.18 13.81 12.58
CA PHE A 692 18.72 13.14 13.78
C PHE A 692 17.37 13.73 14.20
N HIS A 693 16.64 12.96 14.98
CA HIS A 693 15.47 13.44 15.69
C HIS A 693 15.46 12.91 17.12
N ALA A 694 14.89 13.69 18.04
CA ALA A 694 14.94 13.38 19.46
C ALA A 694 13.70 13.90 20.20
N LYS A 695 13.26 13.12 21.20
CA LYS A 695 12.36 13.54 22.27
C LYS A 695 13.20 14.08 23.41
N ILE A 696 12.86 15.27 23.86
CA ILE A 696 13.60 16.04 24.84
C ILE A 696 12.64 16.34 25.99
N ASN A 697 13.12 16.18 27.20
CA ASN A 697 12.38 16.56 28.37
C ASN A 697 12.29 18.10 28.45
N PRO A 698 11.09 18.70 28.33
CA PRO A 698 10.94 20.15 28.25
C PRO A 698 11.39 20.89 29.51
N ASN A 699 11.40 20.23 30.67
CA ASN A 699 11.77 20.84 31.94
C ASN A 699 13.28 20.82 32.21
N THR A 700 14.00 19.83 31.68
CA THR A 700 15.42 19.62 31.98
C THR A 700 16.34 19.81 30.78
N GLY A 701 15.81 19.77 29.56
CA GLY A 701 16.57 19.80 28.31
C GLY A 701 17.38 18.52 28.07
N ILE A 702 17.14 17.45 28.84
CA ILE A 702 17.79 16.15 28.66
C ILE A 702 17.09 15.41 27.51
N VAL A 703 17.86 14.72 26.68
CA VAL A 703 17.33 13.85 25.63
C VAL A 703 16.78 12.58 26.29
N ASP A 704 15.49 12.34 26.16
CA ASP A 704 14.83 11.14 26.68
C ASP A 704 15.06 9.96 25.72
N GLN A 705 14.92 10.20 24.41
CA GLN A 705 15.12 9.21 23.35
C GLN A 705 15.43 9.91 22.01
N GLY A 706 16.11 9.24 21.08
CA GLY A 706 16.27 9.76 19.71
C GLY A 706 16.79 8.72 18.73
N GLN A 707 16.84 9.06 17.45
CA GLN A 707 17.44 8.25 16.38
C GLN A 707 18.24 9.09 15.37
N PHE A 708 19.25 8.47 14.75
CA PHE A 708 19.97 9.02 13.59
C PHE A 708 19.40 8.41 12.31
N ILE A 709 19.19 9.27 11.31
CA ILE A 709 18.87 8.90 9.94
C ILE A 709 20.07 9.34 9.08
N VAL A 710 20.72 8.38 8.41
CA VAL A 710 21.84 8.69 7.50
C VAL A 710 21.28 9.30 6.22
N THR A 711 21.66 10.54 5.90
CA THR A 711 21.17 11.24 4.71
C THR A 711 22.33 11.83 3.90
N ARG A 712 22.62 11.30 2.71
CA ARG A 712 23.70 11.85 1.87
C ARG A 712 23.25 13.18 1.27
N THR A 713 23.78 14.32 1.70
CA THR A 713 23.40 15.65 1.15
C THR A 713 23.94 15.93 -0.26
N SER A 714 24.79 15.06 -0.81
CA SER A 714 25.18 15.12 -2.22
C SER A 714 24.21 14.34 -3.10
N THR A 715 24.08 14.74 -4.38
CA THR A 715 23.27 14.19 -5.48
C THR A 715 23.46 12.70 -5.80
N GLY A 716 23.40 11.82 -4.80
CA GLY A 716 23.57 10.38 -4.94
C GLY A 716 22.44 9.63 -4.24
N ALA A 717 22.35 8.33 -4.54
CA ALA A 717 21.31 7.47 -3.98
C ALA A 717 21.30 7.49 -2.44
N ASN A 718 20.10 7.56 -1.85
CA ASN A 718 19.76 7.57 -0.42
C ASN A 718 19.93 8.92 0.29
N SER A 719 19.49 10.01 -0.34
CA SER A 719 19.39 11.32 0.31
C SER A 719 17.94 11.58 0.75
N PHE A 720 17.74 12.00 2.00
CA PHE A 720 16.48 12.57 2.48
C PHE A 720 16.78 13.93 3.13
N THR A 721 16.08 14.97 2.71
CA THR A 721 16.27 16.35 3.16
C THR A 721 15.04 16.77 3.97
N PRO A 722 15.03 16.53 5.28
CA PRO A 722 13.87 16.80 6.14
C PRO A 722 13.71 18.29 6.41
N ASN A 723 12.49 18.82 6.32
CA ASN A 723 12.21 20.25 6.39
C ASN A 723 11.07 20.60 7.36
N SER A 724 10.33 19.60 7.85
CA SER A 724 9.23 19.76 8.81
C SER A 724 9.21 18.59 9.79
N ILE A 725 8.69 18.82 10.99
CA ILE A 725 8.44 17.79 12.00
C ILE A 725 7.11 18.12 12.70
N THR A 726 6.30 17.09 12.95
CA THR A 726 5.13 17.18 13.84
C THR A 726 5.00 15.91 14.67
N ALA A 727 4.13 15.93 15.69
CA ALA A 727 3.79 14.76 16.47
C ALA A 727 2.28 14.72 16.74
N ASP A 728 1.69 13.52 16.72
CA ASP A 728 0.27 13.32 17.00
C ASP A 728 -0.04 13.26 18.51
N GLU A 729 -1.31 13.02 18.84
CA GLU A 729 -1.81 12.80 20.20
C GLU A 729 -1.24 11.58 20.93
N PHE A 730 -0.69 10.61 20.20
CA PHE A 730 -0.10 9.40 20.76
C PHE A 730 1.42 9.52 20.91
N GLY A 731 2.01 10.61 20.41
CA GLY A 731 3.44 10.86 20.44
C GLY A 731 4.20 10.19 19.29
N ASN A 732 3.49 9.68 18.27
CA ASN A 732 4.12 9.28 17.01
C ASN A 732 4.62 10.53 16.30
N ILE A 733 5.76 10.40 15.63
CA ILE A 733 6.50 11.53 15.06
C ILE A 733 6.49 11.39 13.56
N TYR A 734 6.32 12.52 12.89
CA TYR A 734 6.31 12.57 11.44
C TYR A 734 7.26 13.65 10.96
N ILE A 735 8.13 13.28 10.03
CA ILE A 735 9.17 14.15 9.47
C ILE A 735 8.91 14.30 7.98
N GLY A 736 8.48 15.48 7.55
CA GLY A 736 8.29 15.78 6.13
C GLY A 736 9.57 16.36 5.51
N GLY A 737 9.95 15.89 4.33
CA GLY A 737 11.14 16.30 3.60
C GLY A 737 11.06 16.02 2.10
N SER A 738 12.21 16.06 1.43
CA SER A 738 12.34 15.64 0.03
C SER A 738 13.45 14.60 -0.15
N SER A 739 13.24 13.58 -0.97
CA SER A 739 14.25 12.59 -1.31
C SER A 739 15.20 13.12 -2.40
N ALA A 740 16.42 12.57 -2.51
CA ALA A 740 17.26 12.77 -3.70
C ALA A 740 17.65 11.45 -4.39
N PHE A 741 17.76 11.60 -5.71
CA PHE A 741 18.26 10.77 -6.84
C PHE A 741 17.86 9.30 -6.94
N GLN A 742 17.64 8.60 -5.85
CA GLN A 742 17.19 7.20 -5.80
C GLN A 742 17.28 6.83 -4.32
N LEU A 743 16.19 6.51 -3.63
CA LEU A 743 16.35 5.59 -2.52
C LEU A 743 16.48 4.24 -3.19
N GLN A 744 17.73 3.80 -3.36
CA GLN A 744 17.98 2.48 -3.91
C GLN A 744 17.36 1.52 -2.91
N ASN A 745 16.40 0.72 -3.39
CA ASN A 745 16.02 -0.52 -2.74
C ASN A 745 17.32 -1.15 -2.21
N ARG A 746 17.36 -1.40 -0.90
CA ARG A 746 18.37 -2.30 -0.35
C ARG A 746 17.65 -3.60 -0.11
N PRO A 747 17.48 -4.44 -1.15
CA PRO A 747 16.90 -5.76 -0.96
C PRO A 747 17.65 -6.45 0.19
N GLY A 748 16.90 -6.93 1.18
CA GLY A 748 17.45 -7.54 2.40
C GLY A 748 17.90 -6.60 3.51
N LYS A 749 17.48 -5.32 3.55
CA LYS A 749 17.70 -4.44 4.71
C LYS A 749 16.39 -4.01 5.37
N THR A 750 16.28 -4.42 6.62
CA THR A 750 15.16 -4.10 7.50
C THR A 750 15.51 -2.96 8.46
N ILE A 751 14.56 -2.09 8.75
CA ILE A 751 14.58 -1.24 9.94
C ILE A 751 13.76 -1.97 11.00
N ASN A 752 14.41 -2.49 12.05
CA ASN A 752 13.76 -3.29 13.09
C ASN A 752 12.88 -4.42 12.51
N SER A 753 13.45 -5.18 11.57
CA SER A 753 12.79 -6.29 10.86
C SER A 753 11.70 -5.90 9.85
N GLN A 754 11.40 -4.60 9.67
CA GLN A 754 10.47 -4.13 8.64
C GLN A 754 11.19 -3.76 7.32
N PRO A 755 10.75 -4.26 6.15
CA PRO A 755 11.30 -3.90 4.85
C PRO A 755 11.17 -2.39 4.58
N VAL A 756 12.19 -1.80 3.94
CA VAL A 756 12.13 -0.40 3.50
C VAL A 756 11.88 -0.37 2.00
N GLY A 757 10.73 0.18 1.59
CA GLY A 757 10.31 0.27 0.18
C GLY A 757 11.21 1.14 -0.71
N ALA A 758 11.01 1.03 -2.02
CA ALA A 758 11.71 1.82 -3.05
C ALA A 758 11.12 3.23 -3.19
N TYR A 759 11.97 4.26 -3.40
CA TYR A 759 11.50 5.63 -3.66
C TYR A 759 12.35 6.34 -4.73
N THR A 760 11.71 7.18 -5.56
CA THR A 760 12.32 7.83 -6.71
C THR A 760 12.84 9.25 -6.40
N LEU A 761 13.55 9.85 -7.35
CA LEU A 761 14.27 11.13 -7.25
C LEU A 761 13.33 12.34 -7.04
N GLY A 762 13.56 13.14 -5.98
CA GLY A 762 12.97 14.49 -5.86
C GLY A 762 11.56 14.53 -5.29
N GLU A 763 10.99 13.36 -5.01
CA GLU A 763 9.68 13.19 -4.41
C GLU A 763 9.66 13.79 -3.01
N MET A 764 8.59 14.51 -2.70
CA MET A 764 8.27 14.82 -1.32
C MET A 764 8.11 13.50 -0.57
N ALA A 765 8.56 13.41 0.67
CA ALA A 765 8.36 12.21 1.45
C ALA A 765 8.13 12.57 2.92
N VAL A 766 7.29 11.78 3.59
CA VAL A 766 7.08 11.83 5.02
C VAL A 766 7.60 10.54 5.63
N LEU A 767 8.39 10.67 6.67
CA LEU A 767 8.84 9.57 7.51
C LEU A 767 8.03 9.59 8.80
N GLY A 768 7.19 8.58 9.01
CA GLY A 768 6.49 8.32 10.26
C GLY A 768 7.30 7.40 11.16
N LEU A 769 7.15 7.63 12.45
CA LEU A 769 7.90 7.00 13.50
C LEU A 769 6.94 6.69 14.64
N SER A 770 6.93 5.45 15.11
CA SER A 770 6.19 5.10 16.33
C SER A 770 6.72 5.86 17.54
N ALA A 771 5.87 6.04 18.56
CA ALA A 771 6.23 6.76 19.80
C ALA A 771 7.45 6.18 20.54
N ASP A 772 7.74 4.89 20.35
CA ASP A 772 8.89 4.18 20.91
C ASP A 772 10.12 4.16 19.97
N TYR A 773 10.02 4.83 18.82
CA TYR A 773 11.03 4.92 17.77
C TYR A 773 11.40 3.57 17.13
N THR A 774 10.63 2.49 17.32
CA THR A 774 10.99 1.18 16.78
C THR A 774 10.45 0.93 15.36
N ILE A 775 9.37 1.54 14.95
CA ILE A 775 8.79 1.32 13.62
C ILE A 775 8.88 2.61 12.83
N ARG A 776 9.25 2.48 11.56
CA ARG A 776 9.36 3.61 10.63
C ARG A 776 8.63 3.30 9.34
N LYS A 777 7.86 4.27 8.86
CA LYS A 777 7.14 4.17 7.59
C LYS A 777 7.44 5.38 6.73
N PHE A 778 7.62 5.18 5.43
CA PHE A 778 7.87 6.25 4.48
C PHE A 778 6.66 6.37 3.54
N TRP A 779 6.17 7.60 3.35
CA TRP A 779 5.07 7.93 2.46
C TRP A 779 5.50 8.96 1.42
N THR A 780 5.11 8.76 0.16
CA THR A 780 5.31 9.73 -0.93
C THR A 780 3.96 10.31 -1.33
N PRO A 781 3.75 11.63 -1.18
CA PRO A 781 2.48 12.28 -1.53
C PRO A 781 2.39 12.64 -3.02
N LEU A 782 3.50 12.54 -3.75
CA LEU A 782 3.59 12.77 -5.19
C LEU A 782 4.37 11.60 -5.78
N THR A 783 3.71 10.76 -6.56
CA THR A 783 4.33 9.74 -7.41
C THR A 783 4.12 10.16 -8.86
N GLN A 784 5.16 10.04 -9.69
CA GLN A 784 5.00 10.18 -11.14
C GLN A 784 5.67 9.01 -11.84
N THR A 785 4.90 8.31 -12.66
CA THR A 785 5.43 7.34 -13.62
C THR A 785 6.09 8.10 -14.77
N GLY A 786 7.43 7.96 -14.92
CA GLY A 786 8.13 8.35 -16.15
C GLY A 786 8.86 9.70 -16.20
N ASP A 787 9.07 10.40 -15.07
CA ASP A 787 9.92 11.61 -15.08
C ASP A 787 11.41 11.25 -14.85
N VAL A 788 12.21 11.39 -15.91
CA VAL A 788 13.66 11.21 -15.85
C VAL A 788 14.40 12.35 -15.13
N ASP A 789 13.73 13.47 -14.83
CA ASP A 789 14.34 14.65 -14.19
C ASP A 789 13.73 15.07 -12.83
N GLY A 790 12.70 14.37 -12.36
CA GLY A 790 12.07 14.53 -11.04
C GLY A 790 11.47 15.91 -10.79
N ALA A 791 10.17 15.98 -10.55
CA ALA A 791 9.54 17.16 -9.95
C ALA A 791 10.26 17.52 -8.64
N LYS A 792 10.98 18.64 -8.62
CA LYS A 792 11.73 19.09 -7.44
C LYS A 792 10.75 19.72 -6.45
N GLY A 793 10.27 18.94 -5.50
CA GLY A 793 9.40 19.39 -4.41
C GLY A 793 10.11 19.55 -3.06
N SER A 794 9.52 20.30 -2.15
CA SER A 794 9.87 20.33 -0.74
C SER A 794 8.61 20.36 0.10
N VAL A 795 8.55 19.54 1.16
CA VAL A 795 7.54 19.70 2.21
C VAL A 795 7.89 20.94 3.02
N ASN A 796 6.99 21.92 3.04
CA ASN A 796 7.15 23.17 3.78
C ASN A 796 6.52 23.07 5.18
N GLY A 797 5.44 22.29 5.31
CA GLY A 797 4.77 22.04 6.58
C GLY A 797 4.02 20.70 6.56
N PHE A 798 3.83 20.13 7.74
CA PHE A 798 3.09 18.89 7.95
C PHE A 798 2.32 18.96 9.26
N ALA A 799 1.06 18.58 9.26
CA ALA A 799 0.18 18.62 10.43
C ALA A 799 -0.57 17.29 10.58
N VAL A 800 -0.69 16.80 11.82
CA VAL A 800 -1.45 15.59 12.15
C VAL A 800 -2.36 15.85 13.34
N ALA A 801 -3.62 15.47 13.21
CA ALA A 801 -4.59 15.54 14.29
C ALA A 801 -5.80 14.66 14.01
N LYS A 802 -6.29 13.94 15.02
CA LYS A 802 -7.60 13.26 15.00
C LYS A 802 -7.77 12.31 13.81
N GLY A 803 -6.77 11.48 13.54
CA GLY A 803 -6.84 10.56 12.39
C GLY A 803 -6.76 11.27 11.03
N GLN A 804 -6.25 12.51 10.98
CA GLN A 804 -6.03 13.25 9.74
C GLN A 804 -4.59 13.74 9.66
N ALA A 805 -3.94 13.55 8.52
CA ALA A 805 -2.63 14.12 8.21
C ALA A 805 -2.72 15.05 7.01
N VAL A 806 -1.91 16.10 7.00
CA VAL A 806 -1.89 17.11 5.94
C VAL A 806 -0.46 17.53 5.63
N ILE A 807 -0.09 17.52 4.35
CA ILE A 807 1.18 18.02 3.82
C ILE A 807 0.92 19.31 3.07
N LEU A 808 1.72 20.33 3.36
CA LEU A 808 1.86 21.52 2.55
C LEU A 808 3.27 21.55 1.96
N GLY A 809 3.38 21.59 0.63
CA GLY A 809 4.65 21.61 -0.08
C GLY A 809 4.75 22.72 -1.12
N THR A 810 5.94 22.89 -1.68
CA THR A 810 6.18 23.69 -2.89
C THR A 810 6.85 22.83 -3.95
N VAL A 811 6.35 22.89 -5.18
CA VAL A 811 6.87 22.20 -6.36
C VAL A 811 7.52 23.23 -7.29
N THR A 812 8.72 22.96 -7.82
CA THR A 812 9.55 23.98 -8.51
C THR A 812 9.77 23.76 -10.02
N GLN A 813 9.21 22.70 -10.62
CA GLN A 813 9.33 22.42 -12.06
C GLN A 813 7.95 22.39 -12.75
N PRO A 814 7.86 22.85 -14.02
CA PRO A 814 6.57 22.97 -14.70
C PRO A 814 6.13 21.60 -15.22
N SER A 815 4.84 21.29 -15.06
CA SER A 815 4.15 20.09 -15.59
C SER A 815 4.20 18.84 -14.70
N VAL A 816 3.68 18.95 -13.48
CA VAL A 816 3.28 17.78 -12.69
C VAL A 816 1.81 17.48 -12.96
N THR A 817 1.53 16.38 -13.65
CA THR A 817 0.20 15.76 -13.67
C THR A 817 0.13 14.82 -12.47
N ILE A 818 -0.70 15.15 -11.50
CA ILE A 818 -0.92 14.34 -10.29
C ILE A 818 -1.92 13.23 -10.62
N THR A 819 -1.62 11.98 -10.27
CA THR A 819 -2.57 10.86 -10.37
C THR A 819 -3.70 11.01 -9.34
N THR A 820 -4.91 10.77 -9.86
CA THR A 820 -6.26 10.74 -9.25
C THR A 820 -6.68 11.88 -8.28
N ASN A 821 -7.73 12.63 -8.68
CA ASN A 821 -8.41 13.71 -7.96
C ASN A 821 -7.73 15.10 -7.85
N ALA A 822 -6.77 15.44 -8.72
CA ALA A 822 -6.26 16.81 -8.82
C ALA A 822 -7.27 17.77 -9.48
N ILE A 823 -7.85 18.71 -8.70
CA ILE A 823 -8.93 19.61 -9.16
C ILE A 823 -8.41 20.93 -9.79
N ASN A 824 -7.24 20.92 -10.44
CA ASN A 824 -6.85 22.07 -11.27
C ASN A 824 -6.20 21.63 -12.59
N PRO A 825 -6.91 21.75 -13.74
CA PRO A 825 -6.46 21.25 -15.03
C PRO A 825 -5.50 22.19 -15.78
N ASN A 826 -5.05 23.30 -15.17
CA ASN A 826 -4.18 24.25 -15.86
C ASN A 826 -2.70 23.91 -15.65
N PRO A 827 -1.86 24.04 -16.69
CA PRO A 827 -0.42 23.91 -16.56
C PRO A 827 0.10 25.06 -15.70
N LEU A 828 0.39 24.76 -14.44
CA LEU A 828 1.10 25.65 -13.56
C LEU A 828 2.60 25.55 -13.86
N GLY A 829 3.26 26.71 -13.91
CA GLY A 829 4.68 26.81 -14.21
C GLY A 829 5.31 27.80 -13.25
N GLY A 830 6.22 27.32 -12.41
CA GLY A 830 6.78 28.13 -11.32
C GLY A 830 6.99 27.33 -10.05
N ASN A 831 7.32 28.04 -8.96
CA ASN A 831 7.24 27.49 -7.61
C ASN A 831 5.76 27.56 -7.19
N ASP A 832 5.08 26.43 -7.05
CA ASP A 832 3.64 26.37 -6.73
C ASP A 832 3.37 25.61 -5.43
N ALA A 833 2.40 26.11 -4.65
CA ALA A 833 2.00 25.52 -3.39
C ALA A 833 1.06 24.32 -3.61
N TYR A 834 1.32 23.24 -2.90
CA TYR A 834 0.59 21.98 -3.00
C TYR A 834 0.10 21.53 -1.63
N LEU A 835 -1.14 21.05 -1.56
CA LEU A 835 -1.76 20.48 -0.37
C LEU A 835 -2.13 19.02 -0.65
N ALA A 836 -1.81 18.12 0.28
CA ALA A 836 -2.38 16.78 0.28
C ALA A 836 -2.82 16.37 1.67
N THR A 837 -3.79 15.47 1.71
CA THR A 837 -4.50 15.06 2.91
C THR A 837 -4.66 13.56 2.97
N TRP A 838 -4.54 12.98 4.17
CA TRP A 838 -4.72 11.56 4.44
C TRP A 838 -5.59 11.34 5.66
N SER A 839 -6.24 10.18 5.72
CA SER A 839 -6.77 9.64 6.97
C SER A 839 -5.66 8.82 7.61
N VAL A 840 -5.28 9.14 8.85
CA VAL A 840 -4.27 8.43 9.64
C VAL A 840 -4.93 7.26 10.34
#